data_AF-A0AB34JP13-F1
#
_entry.id   AF-A0AB34JP13-F1
#
_cell.length_a   1.000
_cell.length_b   1.000
_cell.length_c   1.000
_cell.angle_alpha   90.00
_cell.angle_beta   90.00
_cell.angle_gamma   90.00
#
_symmetry.space_group_name_H-M   'P 1'
#
loop_
_entity.id
_entity.type
_entity.pdbx_description
1 polymer ?
#
loop_
_entity_poly.entity_id
_entity_poly.type
_entity_poly.pdbx_seq_one_letter_code
_entity_poly.pdbx_strand_id
1 'polypeptide(L)'
;MLHLLRCLTLLFAAAGADETFFLKALPGKQGPITALLLIQGASSPPEGYRPVAEAIQRASDFPVWVGVPQFILNLPEPVQFESKVRSTLDSMKAAGMEAAYTVLFAHSLGGVFAQKWLATPSQGVDALVLYGATLLRQYRGVPYPVPVLTLDGDLDGQLRVTRQAEAYYHQVAKWPPSSSSLPPQPVILLEGLSHWSISSGPVPSTVKKHDLQPEVSEEEGHAAIAMSIAMYLQALFGSPEEQLNAKAWMLSALKNTGKLVTPILDALRLEGSAHLNPSCDSDYPTNPNCQYPKFPDKSLGPRKSPPSPLPPADCTCGSAWVMQTAQRLISGLAFSAAGPTISMVTADAFHDVSDVRPFHLPHIFNPPPGHACTASDQSCIINSTTVTMPVLDALENLDTGLVPISAAEFRSKLKSRQAFWQKAGLPPSAVPPFETLDLHNTSMCREVNQAAYEWALRTASPAATARFRRVGQPLVMGADVYAGIGLTGPTWIKSPLEFSVSPDKREVTVTAPYFATENKNLGDVPFIDTVGYHYCKLLSPARAMEWIYVDGLKEFGGIKNVSDELDMGVQPVKSQEQGYLVERANSDAGGITQEADPSDRTSVCPYLPGLRSSTVIRDFDVRRASGLWYENAFVDPGQLGGSCQNLNNTALPGGSIFQRFNDKYGPIPFTLPNQYDPVNSSMPGVFTKYAVGEKSLLQLPTVVMDVRSSTKSGYGMQASEYTFWVEYTCKPVFGTFPLQEMRFVSRERELSTTTLAQMKQSAKNAGIPSSLLDRLKLVDHSKCR
;
A
#
# COMPACT_ATOMS: atom_id res chain seq x y z
N MET A 1 28.98 33.21 34.26
CA MET A 1 29.38 32.70 32.92
C MET A 1 30.61 31.77 32.94
N LEU A 2 31.11 31.31 34.10
CA LEU A 2 32.10 30.21 34.18
C LEU A 2 31.71 29.11 35.21
N HIS A 3 30.49 29.18 35.75
CA HIS A 3 29.86 28.13 36.56
C HIS A 3 28.59 27.54 35.93
N LEU A 4 28.14 28.10 34.80
CA LEU A 4 27.09 27.51 33.95
C LEU A 4 27.66 26.52 32.92
N LEU A 5 29.00 26.46 32.77
CA LEU A 5 29.70 25.57 31.83
C LEU A 5 30.05 24.20 32.44
N ARG A 6 29.76 23.96 33.72
CA ARG A 6 29.96 22.67 34.40
C ARG A 6 28.66 21.93 34.74
N CYS A 7 27.50 22.57 34.61
CA CYS A 7 26.19 21.92 34.73
C CYS A 7 25.58 21.51 33.37
N LEU A 8 26.19 21.92 32.25
CA LEU A 8 25.77 21.48 30.90
C LEU A 8 26.41 20.16 30.44
N THR A 9 27.29 19.56 31.24
CA THR A 9 27.92 18.25 30.96
C THR A 9 27.25 17.07 31.66
N LEU A 10 26.13 17.26 32.36
CA LEU A 10 25.45 16.19 33.11
C LEU A 10 23.96 15.98 32.76
N LEU A 11 23.49 16.55 31.64
CA LEU A 11 22.13 16.31 31.10
C LEU A 11 22.10 15.83 29.64
N PHE A 12 23.26 15.40 29.12
CA PHE A 12 23.40 14.59 27.89
C PHE A 12 23.70 13.11 28.23
N ALA A 13 23.00 12.56 29.23
CA ALA A 13 23.15 11.16 29.63
C ALA A 13 21.81 10.41 29.51
N ALA A 14 21.25 10.46 28.31
CA ALA A 14 20.72 9.25 27.68
C ALA A 14 21.31 9.19 26.26
N ALA A 15 22.64 9.37 26.17
CA ALA A 15 23.36 8.69 25.11
C ALA A 15 23.17 7.20 25.39
N GLY A 16 22.17 6.58 24.75
CA GLY A 16 22.31 5.15 24.48
C GLY A 16 23.70 4.99 23.87
N ALA A 17 24.49 4.05 24.38
CA ALA A 17 25.79 3.76 23.79
C ALA A 17 25.59 3.58 22.28
N ASP A 18 26.46 4.16 21.45
CA ASP A 18 26.42 3.89 20.02
C ASP A 18 26.63 2.38 19.84
N GLU A 19 25.57 1.63 19.52
CA GLU A 19 25.60 0.17 19.37
C GLU A 19 26.18 -0.26 18.01
N THR A 20 26.83 0.65 17.28
CA THR A 20 27.58 0.29 16.08
C THR A 20 28.62 -0.77 16.43
N PHE A 21 28.60 -1.90 15.72
CA PHE A 21 29.62 -2.93 15.85
C PHE A 21 30.13 -3.39 14.49
N PHE A 22 31.25 -4.10 14.51
CA PHE A 22 31.68 -4.90 13.38
C PHE A 22 32.26 -6.23 13.85
N LEU A 23 32.17 -7.24 12.99
CA LEU A 23 32.77 -8.55 13.13
C LEU A 23 33.96 -8.65 12.17
N LYS A 24 35.11 -9.05 12.70
CA LYS A 24 36.26 -9.43 11.85
C LYS A 24 35.96 -10.72 11.12
N ALA A 25 36.49 -10.89 9.92
CA ALA A 25 36.38 -12.16 9.19
C ALA A 25 36.87 -13.35 10.03
N LEU A 26 36.18 -14.48 9.90
CA LEU A 26 36.60 -15.73 10.55
C LEU A 26 37.95 -16.22 9.98
N PRO A 27 38.83 -16.80 10.81
CA PRO A 27 40.11 -17.32 10.35
C PRO A 27 39.92 -18.51 9.41
N GLY A 28 40.85 -18.70 8.47
CA GLY A 28 40.88 -19.86 7.56
C GLY A 28 39.96 -19.76 6.33
N LYS A 29 39.18 -18.67 6.20
CA LYS A 29 38.41 -18.36 4.99
C LYS A 29 39.34 -17.92 3.83
N GLN A 30 38.96 -18.22 2.59
CA GLN A 30 39.77 -18.02 1.39
C GLN A 30 39.03 -17.19 0.33
N GLY A 31 39.73 -16.62 -0.65
CA GLY A 31 39.12 -15.76 -1.67
C GLY A 31 39.13 -14.27 -1.30
N PRO A 32 38.37 -13.43 -2.00
CA PRO A 32 38.43 -11.98 -1.83
C PRO A 32 37.85 -11.52 -0.48
N ILE A 33 38.59 -10.65 0.21
CA ILE A 33 38.09 -9.99 1.42
C ILE A 33 36.92 -9.10 1.04
N THR A 34 35.78 -9.32 1.69
CA THR A 34 34.54 -8.60 1.40
C THR A 34 34.08 -7.85 2.64
N ALA A 35 33.81 -6.55 2.50
CA ALA A 35 33.13 -5.75 3.52
C ALA A 35 31.61 -5.81 3.27
N LEU A 36 30.85 -6.32 4.23
CA LEU A 36 29.38 -6.34 4.19
C LEU A 36 28.83 -5.40 5.24
N LEU A 37 28.11 -4.36 4.82
CA LEU A 37 27.51 -3.37 5.72
C LEU A 37 26.02 -3.65 5.84
N LEU A 38 25.61 -4.12 7.01
CA LEU A 38 24.22 -4.43 7.29
C LEU A 38 23.49 -3.18 7.79
N ILE A 39 22.59 -2.66 6.96
CA ILE A 39 21.79 -1.47 7.25
C ILE A 39 20.46 -1.88 7.88
N GLN A 40 20.24 -1.44 9.10
CA GLN A 40 19.06 -1.76 9.89
C GLN A 40 17.74 -1.26 9.26
N GLY A 41 16.66 -1.98 9.55
CA GLY A 41 15.28 -1.54 9.39
C GLY A 41 14.87 -0.50 10.43
N ALA A 42 13.63 -0.01 10.28
CA ALA A 42 13.07 1.00 11.17
C ALA A 42 12.83 0.44 12.57
N SER A 43 13.34 1.13 13.59
CA SER A 43 13.23 0.73 15.00
C SER A 43 13.85 -0.63 15.32
N SER A 44 14.83 -1.07 14.53
CA SER A 44 15.52 -2.36 14.70
C SER A 44 16.96 -2.14 15.19
N PRO A 45 17.29 -2.40 16.47
CA PRO A 45 18.63 -2.17 17.01
C PRO A 45 19.73 -3.00 16.31
N PRO A 46 20.96 -2.47 16.15
CA PRO A 46 22.09 -3.19 15.56
C PRO A 46 22.32 -4.58 16.16
N GLU A 47 22.31 -4.70 17.48
CA GLU A 47 22.66 -5.96 18.17
C GLU A 47 21.76 -7.14 17.77
N GLY A 48 20.50 -6.87 17.41
CA GLY A 48 19.59 -7.90 16.89
C GLY A 48 20.09 -8.55 15.59
N TYR A 49 20.99 -7.93 14.84
CA TYR A 49 21.54 -8.48 13.60
C TYR A 49 22.83 -9.27 13.79
N ARG A 50 23.39 -9.32 15.01
CA ARG A 50 24.64 -10.05 15.27
C ARG A 50 24.52 -11.54 14.89
N PRO A 51 23.44 -12.28 15.24
CA PRO A 51 23.37 -13.70 14.93
C PRO A 51 23.32 -14.00 13.43
N VAL A 52 22.58 -13.22 12.62
CA VAL A 52 22.60 -13.37 11.16
C VAL A 52 23.95 -12.96 10.55
N ALA A 53 24.61 -11.94 11.09
CA ALA A 53 25.94 -11.51 10.65
C ALA A 53 26.97 -12.63 10.85
N GLU A 54 26.96 -13.29 12.00
CA GLU A 54 27.83 -14.44 12.26
C GLU A 54 27.47 -15.65 11.38
N ALA A 55 26.18 -15.89 11.13
CA ALA A 55 25.73 -16.94 10.22
C ALA A 55 26.27 -16.72 8.81
N ILE A 56 26.26 -15.48 8.30
CA ILE A 56 26.84 -15.11 7.00
C ILE A 56 28.34 -15.42 6.96
N GLN A 57 29.09 -15.08 8.01
CA GLN A 57 30.53 -15.40 8.06
C GLN A 57 30.80 -16.90 8.09
N ARG A 58 29.95 -17.69 8.77
CA ARG A 58 30.06 -19.15 8.79
C ARG A 58 29.77 -19.75 7.41
N ALA A 59 28.70 -19.29 6.75
CA ALA A 59 28.25 -19.81 5.46
C ALA A 59 29.13 -19.41 4.27
N SER A 60 29.79 -18.25 4.32
CA SER A 60 30.64 -17.79 3.23
C SER A 60 32.01 -18.47 3.23
N ASP A 61 32.51 -18.87 2.07
CA ASP A 61 33.91 -19.29 1.93
C ASP A 61 34.88 -18.09 1.97
N PHE A 62 34.38 -16.88 1.71
CA PHE A 62 35.16 -15.64 1.70
C PHE A 62 35.44 -15.11 3.11
N PRO A 63 36.57 -14.41 3.30
CA PRO A 63 36.80 -13.63 4.51
C PRO A 63 35.89 -12.39 4.53
N VAL A 64 34.66 -12.58 5.02
CA VAL A 64 33.63 -11.52 5.12
C VAL A 64 33.77 -10.77 6.45
N TRP A 65 34.02 -9.47 6.37
CA TRP A 65 33.87 -8.56 7.50
C TRP A 65 32.46 -7.99 7.50
N VAL A 66 31.78 -7.98 8.65
CA VAL A 66 30.41 -7.45 8.73
C VAL A 66 30.38 -6.22 9.64
N GLY A 67 29.90 -5.09 9.13
CA GLY A 67 29.68 -3.88 9.93
C GLY A 67 28.19 -3.57 10.04
N VAL A 68 27.73 -3.17 11.22
CA VAL A 68 26.32 -2.83 11.48
C VAL A 68 26.26 -1.43 12.12
N PRO A 69 26.07 -0.36 11.34
CA PRO A 69 25.96 1.00 11.88
C PRO A 69 24.67 1.20 12.68
N GLN A 70 24.80 1.86 13.83
CA GLN A 70 23.69 2.44 14.57
C GLN A 70 23.29 3.78 13.95
N PHE A 71 22.01 3.94 13.64
CA PHE A 71 21.43 5.23 13.24
C PHE A 71 20.67 5.90 14.38
N ILE A 72 20.51 7.23 14.36
CA ILE A 72 19.73 7.92 15.39
C ILE A 72 18.31 7.34 15.44
N LEU A 73 17.85 7.03 16.66
CA LEU A 73 16.53 6.46 16.93
C LEU A 73 16.24 5.14 16.17
N ASN A 74 17.28 4.40 15.80
CA ASN A 74 17.14 3.19 14.99
C ASN A 74 16.45 3.43 13.64
N LEU A 75 16.63 4.61 13.04
CA LEU A 75 16.05 4.97 11.75
C LEU A 75 17.17 5.38 10.78
N PRO A 76 17.35 4.69 9.64
CA PRO A 76 18.39 5.00 8.65
C PRO A 76 18.09 6.31 7.88
N GLU A 77 18.09 7.43 8.58
CA GLU A 77 17.75 8.75 8.05
C GLU A 77 18.72 9.20 6.94
N PRO A 78 18.22 9.77 5.82
CA PRO A 78 19.05 10.16 4.68
C PRO A 78 20.25 11.06 5.02
N VAL A 79 20.09 11.94 6.01
CA VAL A 79 21.14 12.91 6.41
C VAL A 79 22.35 12.24 7.03
N GLN A 80 22.15 11.07 7.67
CA GLN A 80 23.23 10.36 8.36
C GLN A 80 23.72 9.13 7.61
N PHE A 81 22.94 8.65 6.64
CA PHE A 81 23.19 7.41 5.90
C PHE A 81 24.64 7.26 5.45
N GLU A 82 25.12 8.20 4.61
CA GLU A 82 26.47 8.19 4.06
C GLU A 82 27.54 8.25 5.16
N SER A 83 27.38 9.15 6.13
CA SER A 83 28.35 9.34 7.20
C SER A 83 28.54 8.09 8.07
N LYS A 84 27.44 7.39 8.38
CA LYS A 84 27.44 6.19 9.21
C LYS A 84 27.98 4.96 8.48
N VAL A 85 27.67 4.83 7.19
CA VAL A 85 28.27 3.79 6.33
C VAL A 85 29.78 3.99 6.26
N ARG A 86 30.25 5.21 5.96
CA ARG A 86 31.69 5.50 5.86
C ARG A 86 32.42 5.35 7.19
N SER A 87 31.88 5.85 8.29
CA SER A 87 32.53 5.72 9.61
C SER A 87 32.71 4.28 10.04
N THR A 88 31.73 3.42 9.72
CA THR A 88 31.80 1.99 10.02
C THR A 88 32.86 1.30 9.17
N LEU A 89 32.89 1.58 7.86
CA LEU A 89 33.95 1.09 6.96
C LEU A 89 35.34 1.54 7.42
N ASP A 90 35.50 2.80 7.80
CA ASP A 90 36.78 3.33 8.26
C ASP A 90 37.22 2.69 9.59
N SER A 91 36.28 2.37 10.48
CA SER A 91 36.56 1.62 11.71
C SER A 91 37.02 0.18 11.42
N MET A 92 36.41 -0.49 10.44
CA MET A 92 36.84 -1.82 9.99
C MET A 92 38.24 -1.76 9.35
N LYS A 93 38.53 -0.76 8.51
CA LYS A 93 39.86 -0.53 7.92
C LYS A 93 40.92 -0.28 9.00
N ALA A 94 40.62 0.58 9.98
CA ALA A 94 41.50 0.82 11.11
C ALA A 94 41.79 -0.44 11.94
N ALA A 95 40.86 -1.41 11.94
CA ALA A 95 41.04 -2.70 12.58
C ALA A 95 41.78 -3.75 11.72
N GLY A 96 42.26 -3.36 10.54
CA GLY A 96 43.08 -4.17 9.63
C GLY A 96 42.32 -4.76 8.43
N MET A 97 41.11 -4.29 8.13
CA MET A 97 40.37 -4.76 6.95
C MET A 97 40.90 -4.12 5.65
N GLU A 98 41.31 -4.96 4.70
CA GLU A 98 41.65 -4.58 3.32
C GLU A 98 40.67 -5.22 2.34
N ALA A 99 39.45 -4.67 2.26
CA ALA A 99 38.39 -5.26 1.44
C ALA A 99 38.62 -5.01 -0.06
N ALA A 100 38.49 -6.07 -0.85
CA ALA A 100 38.46 -6.02 -2.31
C ALA A 100 37.08 -5.57 -2.84
N TYR A 101 36.01 -5.92 -2.11
CA TYR A 101 34.64 -5.58 -2.46
C TYR A 101 33.85 -5.06 -1.25
N THR A 102 32.92 -4.14 -1.50
CA THR A 102 31.99 -3.60 -0.51
C THR A 102 30.55 -3.90 -0.92
N VAL A 103 29.77 -4.50 -0.02
CA VAL A 103 28.39 -4.89 -0.24
C VAL A 103 27.51 -4.24 0.82
N LEU A 104 26.37 -3.67 0.42
CA LEU A 104 25.32 -3.30 1.37
C LEU A 104 24.33 -4.44 1.51
N PHE A 105 23.98 -4.78 2.74
CA PHE A 105 22.87 -5.67 3.05
C PHE A 105 21.83 -4.88 3.84
N ALA A 106 20.70 -4.55 3.23
CA ALA A 106 19.76 -3.58 3.77
C ALA A 106 18.40 -4.20 4.09
N HIS A 107 17.95 -4.00 5.33
CA HIS A 107 16.69 -4.52 5.84
C HIS A 107 15.58 -3.46 5.80
N SER A 108 14.39 -3.82 5.32
CA SER A 108 13.16 -3.02 5.48
C SER A 108 13.35 -1.57 4.98
N LEU A 109 13.05 -0.57 5.83
CA LEU A 109 13.27 0.85 5.51
C LEU A 109 14.73 1.19 5.15
N GLY A 110 15.71 0.45 5.72
CA GLY A 110 17.12 0.56 5.33
C GLY A 110 17.32 0.23 3.85
N GLY A 111 16.55 -0.71 3.30
CA GLY A 111 16.55 -1.04 1.87
C GLY A 111 16.07 0.10 0.98
N VAL A 112 15.09 0.90 1.43
CA VAL A 112 14.61 2.08 0.69
C VAL A 112 15.71 3.13 0.58
N PHE A 113 16.39 3.43 1.69
CA PHE A 113 17.42 4.47 1.71
C PHE A 113 18.73 4.01 1.08
N ALA A 114 19.13 2.75 1.28
CA ALA A 114 20.26 2.16 0.57
C ALA A 114 20.09 2.27 -0.93
N GLN A 115 18.87 2.01 -1.43
CA GLN A 115 18.60 2.16 -2.85
C GLN A 115 18.71 3.61 -3.32
N LYS A 116 18.06 4.54 -2.63
CA LYS A 116 18.11 5.97 -3.00
C LYS A 116 19.54 6.52 -2.97
N TRP A 117 20.37 6.09 -2.03
CA TRP A 117 21.77 6.48 -1.94
C TRP A 117 22.59 5.91 -3.12
N LEU A 118 22.44 4.62 -3.41
CA LEU A 118 23.15 3.93 -4.49
C LEU A 118 22.67 4.29 -5.90
N ALA A 119 21.49 4.90 -6.04
CA ALA A 119 21.01 5.44 -7.31
C ALA A 119 21.88 6.62 -7.83
N THR A 120 22.75 7.18 -6.99
CA THR A 120 23.74 8.18 -7.39
C THR A 120 25.08 7.54 -7.78
N PRO A 121 25.77 7.99 -8.84
CA PRO A 121 27.06 7.43 -9.23
C PRO A 121 28.11 7.52 -8.11
N SER A 122 29.09 6.60 -8.12
CA SER A 122 30.36 6.67 -7.38
C SER A 122 30.36 6.46 -5.85
N GLN A 123 29.50 5.57 -5.32
CA GLN A 123 29.47 5.28 -3.88
C GLN A 123 30.49 4.24 -3.37
N GLY A 124 31.29 3.63 -4.26
CA GLY A 124 32.28 2.61 -3.87
C GLY A 124 31.67 1.35 -3.26
N VAL A 125 30.44 1.01 -3.69
CA VAL A 125 29.71 -0.20 -3.33
C VAL A 125 29.57 -1.05 -4.60
N ASP A 126 29.87 -2.34 -4.48
CA ASP A 126 29.93 -3.29 -5.59
C ASP A 126 28.64 -4.11 -5.75
N ALA A 127 27.85 -4.27 -4.68
CA ALA A 127 26.57 -4.97 -4.73
C ALA A 127 25.60 -4.55 -3.61
N LEU A 128 24.32 -4.80 -3.83
CA LEU A 128 23.24 -4.59 -2.86
C LEU A 128 22.47 -5.89 -2.62
N VAL A 129 22.22 -6.21 -1.36
CA VAL A 129 21.26 -7.24 -0.93
C VAL A 129 20.12 -6.53 -0.18
N LEU A 130 18.89 -6.86 -0.52
CA LEU A 130 17.67 -6.37 0.11
C LEU A 130 17.01 -7.52 0.86
N TYR A 131 16.58 -7.30 2.11
CA TYR A 131 15.74 -8.23 2.88
C TYR A 131 14.56 -7.53 3.54
N GLY A 132 13.37 -8.12 3.53
CA GLY A 132 12.13 -7.41 3.87
C GLY A 132 11.98 -6.10 3.08
N ALA A 133 12.64 -6.05 1.92
CA ALA A 133 12.75 -4.91 1.02
C ALA A 133 12.86 -5.45 -0.41
N THR A 134 12.46 -4.64 -1.39
CA THR A 134 12.51 -5.02 -2.80
C THR A 134 12.92 -3.83 -3.65
N LEU A 135 13.31 -4.08 -4.90
CA LEU A 135 13.64 -3.02 -5.82
C LEU A 135 12.41 -2.11 -6.02
N LEU A 136 12.60 -0.82 -5.77
CA LEU A 136 11.52 0.17 -5.87
C LEU A 136 10.99 0.28 -7.31
N ARG A 137 9.70 0.57 -7.45
CA ARG A 137 8.98 0.77 -8.71
C ARG A 137 9.66 1.75 -9.64
N GLN A 138 10.20 2.84 -9.09
CA GLN A 138 10.93 3.86 -9.84
C GLN A 138 12.19 3.33 -10.55
N TYR A 139 12.72 2.18 -10.15
CA TYR A 139 13.90 1.56 -10.76
C TYR A 139 13.55 0.41 -11.70
N ARG A 140 12.27 0.17 -12.00
CA ARG A 140 11.84 -0.86 -12.94
C ARG A 140 12.19 -0.50 -14.37
N GLY A 141 12.64 -1.50 -15.14
CA GLY A 141 12.98 -1.34 -16.55
C GLY A 141 14.20 -0.46 -16.80
N VAL A 142 14.88 0.00 -15.74
CA VAL A 142 16.11 0.78 -15.81
C VAL A 142 17.24 -0.05 -15.19
N PRO A 143 18.43 -0.12 -15.81
CA PRO A 143 19.58 -0.74 -15.18
C PRO A 143 19.89 -0.06 -13.85
N TYR A 144 19.86 -0.84 -12.77
CA TYR A 144 20.26 -0.35 -11.46
C TYR A 144 21.79 -0.26 -11.38
N PRO A 145 22.40 0.74 -10.71
CA PRO A 145 23.84 1.00 -10.81
C PRO A 145 24.76 -0.13 -10.33
N VAL A 146 24.25 -1.00 -9.47
CA VAL A 146 24.96 -2.17 -8.95
C VAL A 146 24.08 -3.42 -9.09
N PRO A 147 24.65 -4.64 -9.14
CA PRO A 147 23.90 -5.87 -8.97
C PRO A 147 23.06 -5.84 -7.67
N VAL A 148 21.81 -6.31 -7.75
CA VAL A 148 20.88 -6.35 -6.61
C VAL A 148 20.35 -7.76 -6.40
N LEU A 149 20.50 -8.33 -5.21
CA LEU A 149 19.71 -9.48 -4.77
C LEU A 149 18.53 -8.99 -3.94
N THR A 150 17.31 -9.32 -4.37
CA THR A 150 16.13 -9.26 -3.50
C THR A 150 15.99 -10.61 -2.82
N LEU A 151 16.03 -10.62 -1.49
CA LEU A 151 15.84 -11.79 -0.64
C LEU A 151 14.66 -11.52 0.29
N ASP A 152 13.80 -12.49 0.56
CA ASP A 152 12.76 -12.31 1.56
C ASP A 152 12.14 -13.63 2.04
N GLY A 153 11.29 -13.56 3.05
CA GLY A 153 10.43 -14.65 3.47
C GLY A 153 9.07 -14.69 2.78
N ASP A 154 8.49 -15.88 2.56
CA ASP A 154 7.10 -16.00 2.05
C ASP A 154 6.03 -15.60 3.08
N LEU A 155 6.42 -15.52 4.36
CA LEU A 155 5.61 -15.08 5.48
C LEU A 155 5.87 -13.64 5.88
N ASP A 156 6.59 -12.86 5.07
CA ASP A 156 6.70 -11.43 5.33
C ASP A 156 5.30 -10.77 5.21
N GLY A 157 4.75 -10.42 6.38
CA GLY A 157 3.44 -9.79 6.50
C GLY A 157 3.50 -8.26 6.37
N GLN A 158 4.70 -7.69 6.44
CA GLN A 158 4.96 -6.26 6.35
C GLN A 158 5.33 -5.85 4.92
N LEU A 159 6.35 -6.42 4.32
CA LEU A 159 6.54 -6.42 2.87
C LEU A 159 5.85 -7.65 2.29
N ARG A 160 4.60 -7.47 1.89
CA ARG A 160 3.74 -8.57 1.45
C ARG A 160 4.38 -9.39 0.34
N VAL A 161 4.26 -10.72 0.44
CA VAL A 161 4.69 -11.67 -0.60
C VAL A 161 4.09 -11.36 -1.99
N THR A 162 2.95 -10.68 -2.07
CA THR A 162 2.37 -10.18 -3.32
C THR A 162 3.22 -9.11 -3.98
N ARG A 163 3.77 -8.17 -3.21
CA ARG A 163 4.74 -7.17 -3.70
C ARG A 163 6.06 -7.82 -4.13
N GLN A 164 6.42 -8.96 -3.52
CA GLN A 164 7.56 -9.76 -3.97
C GLN A 164 7.27 -10.58 -5.23
N ALA A 165 6.05 -11.08 -5.42
CA ALA A 165 5.63 -11.68 -6.68
C ALA A 165 5.73 -10.66 -7.83
N GLU A 166 5.26 -9.43 -7.60
CA GLU A 166 5.43 -8.30 -8.53
C GLU A 166 6.92 -8.04 -8.83
N ALA A 167 7.77 -8.05 -7.81
CA ALA A 167 9.22 -7.91 -7.99
C ALA A 167 9.81 -9.00 -8.87
N TYR A 168 9.48 -10.28 -8.58
CA TYR A 168 9.90 -11.43 -9.37
C TYR A 168 9.44 -11.31 -10.83
N TYR A 169 8.22 -10.84 -11.07
CA TYR A 169 7.71 -10.66 -12.42
C TYR A 169 8.58 -9.70 -13.26
N HIS A 170 8.92 -8.53 -12.71
CA HIS A 170 9.69 -7.50 -13.41
C HIS A 170 11.19 -7.79 -13.50
N GLN A 171 11.75 -8.40 -12.46
CA GLN A 171 13.20 -8.61 -12.36
C GLN A 171 13.65 -9.96 -12.91
N VAL A 172 12.76 -10.97 -12.91
CA VAL A 172 13.10 -12.35 -13.30
C VAL A 172 12.22 -12.85 -14.45
N ALA A 173 10.90 -12.89 -14.29
CA ALA A 173 10.02 -13.58 -15.23
C ALA A 173 9.98 -12.94 -16.64
N LYS A 174 10.11 -11.62 -16.73
CA LYS A 174 10.19 -10.89 -18.00
C LYS A 174 11.53 -11.07 -18.75
N TRP A 175 12.56 -11.58 -18.07
CA TRP A 175 13.87 -11.80 -18.67
C TRP A 175 13.99 -13.28 -19.03
N PRO A 176 13.86 -13.65 -20.33
CA PRO A 176 14.01 -15.05 -20.72
C PRO A 176 15.40 -15.53 -20.29
N PRO A 177 15.52 -16.55 -19.43
CA PRO A 177 16.83 -17.03 -19.02
C PRO A 177 17.52 -17.61 -20.24
N SER A 178 18.72 -17.10 -20.56
CA SER A 178 19.69 -18.00 -21.21
C SER A 178 19.99 -19.09 -20.17
N SER A 179 20.06 -20.36 -20.59
CA SER A 179 20.08 -21.52 -19.69
C SER A 179 21.23 -21.55 -18.67
N SER A 180 22.16 -20.58 -18.70
CA SER A 180 23.33 -20.47 -17.84
C SER A 180 23.57 -19.09 -17.19
N SER A 181 22.75 -18.07 -17.46
CA SER A 181 22.96 -16.70 -16.91
C SER A 181 21.93 -16.32 -15.85
N LEU A 182 22.38 -15.84 -14.69
CA LEU A 182 21.49 -15.22 -13.71
C LEU A 182 20.83 -13.95 -14.29
N PRO A 183 19.57 -13.64 -13.91
CA PRO A 183 18.99 -12.34 -14.19
C PRO A 183 19.84 -11.25 -13.50
N PRO A 184 19.86 -10.01 -14.03
CA PRO A 184 20.64 -8.92 -13.42
C PRO A 184 20.27 -8.63 -11.96
N GLN A 185 19.01 -8.88 -11.60
CA GLN A 185 18.44 -8.59 -10.30
C GLN A 185 17.65 -9.82 -9.80
N PRO A 186 18.31 -10.86 -9.26
CA PRO A 186 17.63 -12.05 -8.78
C PRO A 186 16.67 -11.73 -7.62
N VAL A 187 15.53 -12.43 -7.58
CA VAL A 187 14.53 -12.37 -6.49
C VAL A 187 14.37 -13.78 -5.92
N ILE A 188 14.82 -13.99 -4.69
CA ILE A 188 14.76 -15.27 -3.97
C ILE A 188 13.83 -15.13 -2.77
N LEU A 189 12.81 -16.01 -2.70
CA LEU A 189 11.95 -16.14 -1.53
C LEU A 189 12.27 -17.42 -0.76
N LEU A 190 12.37 -17.29 0.55
CA LEU A 190 12.69 -18.34 1.50
C LEU A 190 11.39 -18.77 2.21
N GLU A 191 10.98 -20.02 1.99
CA GLU A 191 9.77 -20.57 2.61
C GLU A 191 9.90 -20.65 4.14
N GLY A 192 8.86 -20.23 4.84
CA GLY A 192 8.73 -20.26 6.29
C GLY A 192 9.34 -19.05 7.02
N LEU A 193 10.01 -18.13 6.32
CA LEU A 193 10.60 -16.94 6.93
C LEU A 193 9.63 -15.75 6.86
N SER A 194 9.72 -14.86 7.86
CA SER A 194 8.93 -13.63 8.04
C SER A 194 9.78 -12.37 7.86
N HIS A 195 9.20 -11.17 7.93
CA HIS A 195 9.95 -9.91 7.88
C HIS A 195 11.06 -9.85 8.94
N TRP A 196 10.76 -10.37 10.14
CA TRP A 196 11.69 -10.32 11.26
C TRP A 196 12.72 -11.45 11.29
N SER A 197 12.65 -12.44 10.39
CA SER A 197 13.53 -13.63 10.42
C SER A 197 15.01 -13.32 10.14
N ILE A 198 15.36 -12.07 9.83
CA ILE A 198 16.72 -11.55 9.72
C ILE A 198 17.35 -11.15 11.07
N SER A 199 16.56 -10.96 12.11
CA SER A 199 17.02 -10.36 13.36
C SER A 199 16.51 -11.14 14.57
N SER A 200 17.33 -11.15 15.62
CA SER A 200 17.01 -11.71 16.92
C SER A 200 16.47 -10.66 17.89
N GLY A 201 15.85 -11.13 18.96
CA GLY A 201 15.44 -10.31 20.10
C GLY A 201 14.10 -9.62 19.89
N PRO A 202 13.83 -8.53 20.65
CA PRO A 202 12.52 -7.90 20.68
C PRO A 202 12.05 -7.40 19.31
N VAL A 203 10.88 -7.88 18.88
CA VAL A 203 10.25 -7.49 17.61
C VAL A 203 9.80 -6.02 17.67
N PRO A 204 10.21 -5.15 16.72
CA PRO A 204 9.76 -3.76 16.69
C PRO A 204 8.24 -3.65 16.58
N SER A 205 7.63 -2.62 17.18
CA SER A 205 6.16 -2.51 17.28
C SER A 205 5.42 -2.57 15.93
N THR A 206 5.98 -1.95 14.90
CA THR A 206 5.42 -1.95 13.55
C THR A 206 5.47 -3.36 12.95
N VAL A 207 6.62 -4.04 13.08
CA VAL A 207 6.80 -5.42 12.65
C VAL A 207 5.84 -6.32 13.42
N LYS A 208 5.78 -6.19 14.76
CA LYS A 208 4.88 -6.97 15.62
C LYS A 208 3.41 -6.85 15.18
N LYS A 209 2.99 -5.66 14.75
CA LYS A 209 1.62 -5.39 14.30
C LYS A 209 1.28 -6.02 12.94
N HIS A 210 2.25 -6.10 12.03
CA HIS A 210 1.99 -6.37 10.62
C HIS A 210 2.55 -7.69 10.12
N ASP A 211 3.58 -8.24 10.76
CA ASP A 211 4.28 -9.43 10.31
C ASP A 211 3.60 -10.73 10.77
N LEU A 212 3.89 -11.82 10.05
CA LEU A 212 3.41 -13.15 10.38
C LEU A 212 4.44 -13.90 11.23
N GLN A 213 3.96 -14.87 11.99
CA GLN A 213 4.86 -15.76 12.72
C GLN A 213 5.64 -16.65 11.73
N PRO A 214 6.98 -16.71 11.81
CA PRO A 214 7.75 -17.62 10.98
C PRO A 214 7.43 -19.10 11.30
N GLU A 215 7.55 -19.96 10.30
CA GLU A 215 7.36 -21.41 10.43
C GLU A 215 8.67 -22.18 10.64
N VAL A 216 9.81 -21.49 10.56
CA VAL A 216 11.13 -22.02 10.87
C VAL A 216 11.68 -21.39 12.15
N SER A 217 12.65 -22.07 12.78
CA SER A 217 13.38 -21.48 13.90
C SER A 217 14.23 -20.28 13.47
N GLU A 218 14.60 -19.44 14.43
CA GLU A 218 15.51 -18.31 14.19
C GLU A 218 16.85 -18.77 13.60
N GLU A 219 17.41 -19.88 14.11
CA GLU A 219 18.68 -20.44 13.62
C GLU A 219 18.57 -20.91 12.16
N GLU A 220 17.51 -21.64 11.82
CA GLU A 220 17.24 -22.07 10.44
C GLU A 220 17.02 -20.88 9.51
N GLY A 221 16.29 -19.86 9.97
CA GLY A 221 16.05 -18.61 9.22
C GLY A 221 17.35 -17.88 8.92
N HIS A 222 18.20 -17.65 9.94
CA HIS A 222 19.51 -17.04 9.77
C HIS A 222 20.43 -17.85 8.86
N ALA A 223 20.42 -19.19 8.98
CA ALA A 223 21.22 -20.06 8.13
C ALA A 223 20.78 -19.98 6.65
N ALA A 224 19.47 -19.94 6.38
CA ALA A 224 18.93 -19.79 5.04
C ALA A 224 19.30 -18.44 4.41
N ILE A 225 19.13 -17.34 5.16
CA ILE A 225 19.53 -15.99 4.72
C ILE A 225 21.04 -15.95 4.44
N ALA A 226 21.85 -16.47 5.36
CA ALA A 226 23.29 -16.52 5.24
C ALA A 226 23.77 -17.30 4.01
N MET A 227 23.17 -18.46 3.75
CA MET A 227 23.49 -19.27 2.57
C MET A 227 23.17 -18.53 1.28
N SER A 228 22.00 -17.89 1.17
CA SER A 228 21.63 -17.10 -0.01
C SER A 228 22.62 -15.96 -0.28
N ILE A 229 23.05 -15.26 0.77
CA ILE A 229 24.03 -14.17 0.65
C ILE A 229 25.40 -14.74 0.25
N ALA A 230 25.88 -15.80 0.90
CA ALA A 230 27.14 -16.44 0.57
C ALA A 230 27.21 -16.88 -0.90
N MET A 231 26.15 -17.54 -1.39
CA MET A 231 26.05 -17.95 -2.80
C MET A 231 26.02 -16.73 -3.73
N TYR A 232 25.34 -15.65 -3.35
CA TYR A 232 25.35 -14.43 -4.17
C TYR A 232 26.72 -13.78 -4.26
N LEU A 233 27.45 -13.70 -3.14
CA LEU A 233 28.83 -13.19 -3.14
C LEU A 233 29.74 -14.05 -4.02
N GLN A 234 29.64 -15.38 -3.92
CA GLN A 234 30.40 -16.30 -4.78
C GLN A 234 30.04 -16.16 -6.26
N ALA A 235 28.76 -15.99 -6.58
CA ALA A 235 28.29 -15.80 -7.94
C ALA A 235 28.84 -14.51 -8.59
N LEU A 236 29.12 -13.48 -7.79
CA LEU A 236 29.66 -12.20 -8.26
C LEU A 236 31.19 -12.17 -8.26
N PHE A 237 31.82 -12.63 -7.18
CA PHE A 237 33.22 -12.33 -6.87
C PHE A 237 34.12 -13.56 -6.78
N GLY A 238 33.56 -14.76 -6.90
CA GLY A 238 34.33 -16.01 -6.86
C GLY A 238 35.22 -16.22 -8.07
N SER A 239 36.08 -17.21 -7.98
CA SER A 239 36.75 -17.81 -9.13
C SER A 239 35.73 -18.34 -10.16
N PRO A 240 36.12 -18.58 -11.42
CA PRO A 240 35.20 -19.08 -12.43
C PRO A 240 34.43 -20.36 -12.03
N GLU A 241 35.06 -21.27 -11.28
CA GLU A 241 34.43 -22.50 -10.79
C GLU A 241 33.42 -22.22 -9.67
N GLU A 242 33.79 -21.40 -8.68
CA GLU A 242 32.88 -20.98 -7.60
C GLU A 242 31.67 -20.23 -8.17
N GLN A 243 31.90 -19.32 -9.13
CA GLN A 243 30.81 -18.61 -9.80
C GLN A 243 29.86 -19.57 -10.51
N LEU A 244 30.38 -20.60 -11.19
CA LEU A 244 29.55 -21.57 -11.89
C LEU A 244 28.63 -22.32 -10.92
N ASN A 245 29.20 -22.83 -9.82
CA ASN A 245 28.44 -23.58 -8.81
C ASN A 245 27.41 -22.70 -8.09
N ALA A 246 27.80 -21.49 -7.70
CA ALA A 246 26.92 -20.54 -7.02
C ALA A 246 25.78 -20.06 -7.93
N LYS A 247 26.06 -19.79 -9.21
CA LYS A 247 25.02 -19.44 -10.21
C LYS A 247 24.04 -20.60 -10.40
N ALA A 248 24.51 -21.84 -10.44
CA ALA A 248 23.63 -23.01 -10.54
C ALA A 248 22.70 -23.14 -9.33
N TRP A 249 23.22 -22.93 -8.11
CA TRP A 249 22.41 -22.91 -6.89
C TRP A 249 21.36 -21.79 -6.94
N MET A 250 21.77 -20.57 -7.29
CA MET A 250 20.87 -19.42 -7.36
C MET A 250 19.77 -19.62 -8.41
N LEU A 251 20.09 -20.19 -9.58
CA LEU A 251 19.08 -20.53 -10.59
C LEU A 251 18.05 -21.55 -10.06
N SER A 252 18.48 -22.49 -9.23
CA SER A 252 17.57 -23.42 -8.54
C SER A 252 16.66 -22.69 -7.54
N ALA A 253 17.22 -21.77 -6.74
CA ALA A 253 16.45 -20.94 -5.80
C ALA A 253 15.44 -20.02 -6.50
N LEU A 254 15.82 -19.43 -7.64
CA LEU A 254 14.92 -18.63 -8.50
C LEU A 254 13.77 -19.49 -9.05
N LYS A 255 14.05 -20.72 -9.48
CA LYS A 255 13.02 -21.66 -9.94
C LYS A 255 12.03 -22.00 -8.83
N ASN A 256 12.51 -22.19 -7.61
CA ASN A 256 11.63 -22.45 -6.45
C ASN A 256 10.79 -21.20 -6.11
N THR A 257 11.39 -20.02 -6.13
CA THR A 257 10.67 -18.75 -5.97
C THR A 257 9.56 -18.62 -7.02
N GLY A 258 9.86 -18.92 -8.29
CA GLY A 258 8.88 -18.94 -9.37
C GLY A 258 7.69 -19.86 -9.07
N LYS A 259 7.92 -21.09 -8.58
CA LYS A 259 6.83 -21.99 -8.18
C LYS A 259 5.99 -21.40 -7.04
N LEU A 260 6.63 -20.80 -6.04
CA LEU A 260 5.99 -20.20 -4.88
C LEU A 260 5.03 -19.07 -5.28
N VAL A 261 5.50 -18.16 -6.14
CA VAL A 261 4.73 -16.95 -6.52
C VAL A 261 3.79 -17.16 -7.71
N THR A 262 3.86 -18.30 -8.41
CA THR A 262 3.04 -18.55 -9.61
C THR A 262 1.53 -18.41 -9.33
N PRO A 263 0.95 -18.97 -8.25
CA PRO A 263 -0.46 -18.75 -7.90
C PRO A 263 -0.83 -17.28 -7.75
N ILE A 264 0.06 -16.46 -7.16
CA ILE A 264 -0.14 -15.02 -6.96
C ILE A 264 -0.09 -14.31 -8.32
N LEU A 265 0.89 -14.62 -9.15
CA LEU A 265 1.02 -14.04 -10.49
C LEU A 265 -0.18 -14.38 -11.38
N ASP A 266 -0.69 -15.60 -11.30
CA ASP A 266 -1.88 -16.01 -12.05
C ASP A 266 -3.12 -15.26 -11.58
N ALA A 267 -3.26 -15.03 -10.27
CA ALA A 267 -4.34 -14.23 -9.71
C ALA A 267 -4.26 -12.76 -10.17
N LEU A 268 -3.07 -12.17 -10.15
CA LEU A 268 -2.82 -10.80 -10.66
C LEU A 268 -3.06 -10.68 -12.17
N ARG A 269 -2.79 -11.73 -12.96
CA ARG A 269 -3.12 -11.79 -14.39
C ARG A 269 -4.63 -11.87 -14.62
N LEU A 270 -5.35 -12.66 -13.83
CA LEU A 270 -6.82 -12.72 -13.89
C LEU A 270 -7.46 -11.38 -13.51
N GLU A 271 -6.88 -10.70 -12.52
CA GLU A 271 -7.26 -9.34 -12.16
C GLU A 271 -7.01 -8.36 -13.32
N GLY A 272 -5.93 -8.57 -14.07
CA GLY A 272 -5.42 -7.61 -15.04
C GLY A 272 -4.68 -6.46 -14.35
N SER A 273 -3.94 -6.79 -13.29
CA SER A 273 -3.28 -5.84 -12.40
C SER A 273 -2.35 -4.89 -13.13
N ALA A 274 -2.52 -3.59 -12.88
CA ALA A 274 -1.67 -2.52 -13.40
C ALA A 274 -0.20 -2.66 -12.96
N HIS A 275 0.04 -3.42 -11.89
CA HIS A 275 1.36 -3.71 -11.34
C HIS A 275 2.15 -4.72 -12.16
N LEU A 276 1.50 -5.57 -12.95
CA LEU A 276 2.20 -6.44 -13.90
C LEU A 276 2.43 -5.68 -15.21
N ASN A 277 1.35 -5.24 -15.86
CA ASN A 277 1.39 -4.41 -17.05
C ASN A 277 0.36 -3.30 -16.94
N PRO A 278 0.65 -2.09 -17.44
CA PRO A 278 -0.31 -1.00 -17.42
C PRO A 278 -1.58 -1.39 -18.20
N SER A 279 -2.73 -0.85 -17.79
CA SER A 279 -3.98 -1.01 -18.51
C SER A 279 -3.89 -0.36 -19.89
N CYS A 280 -4.49 -1.00 -20.90
CA CYS A 280 -4.70 -0.37 -22.19
C CYS A 280 -5.78 0.69 -22.09
N ASP A 281 -5.66 1.70 -22.93
CA ASP A 281 -6.78 2.60 -23.21
C ASP A 281 -7.58 2.03 -24.37
N SER A 282 -8.78 1.51 -24.13
CA SER A 282 -9.61 0.94 -25.20
C SER A 282 -10.15 2.00 -26.17
N ASP A 283 -10.09 3.28 -25.82
CA ASP A 283 -10.37 4.38 -26.74
C ASP A 283 -9.22 4.65 -27.70
N TYR A 284 -8.00 4.30 -27.29
CA TYR A 284 -6.76 4.49 -28.05
C TYR A 284 -5.91 3.21 -28.00
N PRO A 285 -6.41 2.07 -28.51
CA PRO A 285 -5.79 0.78 -28.29
C PRO A 285 -4.42 0.72 -28.95
N THR A 286 -3.40 0.48 -28.14
CA THR A 286 -2.03 0.22 -28.61
C THR A 286 -1.74 -1.27 -28.69
N ASN A 287 -2.37 -2.08 -27.84
CA ASN A 287 -2.34 -3.53 -27.95
C ASN A 287 -3.35 -4.01 -29.02
N PRO A 288 -2.90 -4.60 -30.13
CA PRO A 288 -3.77 -5.02 -31.23
C PRO A 288 -4.71 -6.19 -30.84
N ASN A 289 -4.42 -6.88 -29.75
CA ASN A 289 -5.21 -8.03 -29.30
C ASN A 289 -6.44 -7.63 -28.46
N CYS A 290 -6.54 -6.37 -28.01
CA CYS A 290 -7.67 -5.98 -27.16
C CYS A 290 -9.01 -6.06 -27.87
N GLN A 291 -9.04 -5.69 -29.17
CA GLN A 291 -10.22 -5.75 -30.04
C GLN A 291 -11.54 -5.29 -29.37
N TYR A 292 -11.47 -4.34 -28.42
CA TYR A 292 -12.62 -3.91 -27.64
C TYR A 292 -13.51 -3.00 -28.50
N PRO A 293 -14.76 -3.40 -28.80
CA PRO A 293 -15.65 -2.58 -29.60
C PRO A 293 -16.14 -1.37 -28.79
N LYS A 294 -15.96 -0.17 -29.35
CA LYS A 294 -16.36 1.08 -28.69
C LYS A 294 -17.89 1.18 -28.63
N PHE A 295 -18.44 1.26 -27.42
CA PHE A 295 -19.86 1.57 -27.23
C PHE A 295 -20.16 2.28 -25.90
N PRO A 296 -21.01 3.32 -25.94
CA PRO A 296 -21.38 4.09 -27.13
C PRO A 296 -20.21 4.99 -27.55
N ASP A 297 -20.04 5.26 -28.85
CA ASP A 297 -19.07 6.26 -29.32
C ASP A 297 -19.66 7.68 -29.19
N LYS A 298 -20.00 8.06 -27.95
CA LYS A 298 -20.65 9.33 -27.56
C LYS A 298 -20.06 9.84 -26.25
N SER A 299 -20.09 11.16 -26.05
CA SER A 299 -19.51 11.82 -24.87
C SER A 299 -20.41 12.96 -24.37
N LEU A 300 -20.39 13.24 -23.07
CA LEU A 300 -20.83 14.52 -22.53
C LEU A 300 -19.65 15.50 -22.52
N GLY A 301 -19.68 16.46 -23.45
CA GLY A 301 -18.57 17.38 -23.66
C GLY A 301 -17.48 16.79 -24.58
N PRO A 302 -16.32 17.45 -24.66
CA PRO A 302 -15.23 16.98 -25.53
C PRO A 302 -14.69 15.63 -25.03
N ARG A 303 -14.43 14.72 -25.98
CA ARG A 303 -13.74 13.44 -25.70
C ARG A 303 -12.38 13.73 -25.05
N LYS A 304 -11.95 12.89 -24.10
CA LYS A 304 -10.58 12.95 -23.59
C LYS A 304 -9.58 12.80 -24.75
N SER A 305 -8.50 13.57 -24.72
CA SER A 305 -7.38 13.36 -25.64
C SER A 305 -6.70 12.02 -25.34
N PRO A 306 -6.00 11.43 -26.32
CA PRO A 306 -5.19 10.24 -26.07
C PRO A 306 -4.22 10.48 -24.90
N PRO A 307 -3.96 9.47 -24.06
CA PRO A 307 -2.92 9.56 -23.04
C PRO A 307 -1.55 9.87 -23.67
N SER A 308 -0.73 10.63 -22.94
CA SER A 308 0.63 10.99 -23.37
C SER A 308 1.63 10.69 -22.24
N PRO A 309 2.55 9.73 -22.44
CA PRO A 309 2.69 8.84 -23.61
C PRO A 309 1.52 7.85 -23.74
N LEU A 310 1.35 7.26 -24.92
CA LEU A 310 0.40 6.16 -25.12
C LEU A 310 0.84 4.91 -24.32
N PRO A 311 -0.10 4.05 -23.89
CA PRO A 311 0.22 2.78 -23.25
C PRO A 311 1.09 1.91 -24.17
N PRO A 312 1.97 1.06 -23.62
CA PRO A 312 2.81 0.17 -24.42
C PRO A 312 1.96 -0.89 -25.15
N ALA A 313 2.51 -1.48 -26.22
CA ALA A 313 1.78 -2.45 -27.05
C ALA A 313 1.46 -3.78 -26.32
N ASP A 314 2.11 -4.05 -25.19
CA ASP A 314 1.88 -5.19 -24.30
C ASP A 314 0.99 -4.86 -23.09
N CYS A 315 0.27 -3.73 -23.12
CA CYS A 315 -0.69 -3.35 -22.08
C CYS A 315 -1.81 -4.39 -21.88
N THR A 316 -2.47 -4.36 -20.72
CA THR A 316 -3.57 -5.27 -20.37
C THR A 316 -4.94 -4.70 -20.79
N CYS A 317 -5.69 -5.44 -21.60
CA CYS A 317 -6.95 -4.97 -22.20
C CYS A 317 -8.12 -4.78 -21.22
N GLY A 318 -8.21 -5.66 -20.22
CA GLY A 318 -9.30 -5.74 -19.25
C GLY A 318 -9.07 -6.92 -18.31
N SER A 319 -10.00 -7.17 -17.39
CA SER A 319 -9.91 -8.28 -16.45
C SER A 319 -10.33 -9.60 -17.11
N ALA A 320 -9.40 -10.55 -17.20
CA ALA A 320 -9.70 -11.89 -17.67
C ALA A 320 -10.72 -12.60 -16.77
N TRP A 321 -10.71 -12.33 -15.46
CA TRP A 321 -11.72 -12.82 -14.53
C TRP A 321 -13.13 -12.34 -14.90
N VAL A 322 -13.28 -11.06 -15.23
CA VAL A 322 -14.58 -10.49 -15.60
C VAL A 322 -15.07 -11.06 -16.93
N MET A 323 -14.20 -11.12 -17.94
CA MET A 323 -14.50 -11.66 -19.26
C MET A 323 -14.90 -13.13 -19.24
N GLN A 324 -14.15 -13.96 -18.51
CA GLN A 324 -14.26 -15.42 -18.60
C GLN A 324 -15.20 -16.01 -17.55
N THR A 325 -15.33 -15.37 -16.40
CA THR A 325 -16.08 -15.90 -15.26
C THR A 325 -17.24 -15.01 -14.84
N ALA A 326 -16.99 -13.73 -14.52
CA ALA A 326 -18.03 -12.89 -13.91
C ALA A 326 -19.25 -12.73 -14.83
N GLN A 327 -19.06 -12.28 -16.08
CA GLN A 327 -20.18 -12.10 -17.00
C GLN A 327 -20.93 -13.40 -17.28
N ARG A 328 -20.24 -14.54 -17.24
CA ARG A 328 -20.84 -15.88 -17.45
C ARG A 328 -21.74 -16.29 -16.28
N LEU A 329 -21.30 -16.06 -15.05
CA LEU A 329 -22.10 -16.36 -13.86
C LEU A 329 -23.31 -15.42 -13.77
N ILE A 330 -23.12 -14.13 -14.08
CA ILE A 330 -24.23 -13.17 -14.16
C ILE A 330 -25.24 -13.60 -15.22
N SER A 331 -24.79 -14.02 -16.42
CA SER A 331 -25.72 -14.44 -17.47
C SER A 331 -26.54 -15.67 -17.10
N GLY A 332 -26.03 -16.55 -16.22
CA GLY A 332 -26.76 -17.71 -15.71
C GLY A 332 -27.25 -18.67 -16.80
N LEU A 333 -26.73 -18.56 -18.02
CA LEU A 333 -27.13 -19.40 -19.15
C LEU A 333 -26.48 -20.77 -19.00
N ALA A 334 -27.31 -21.81 -18.86
CA ALA A 334 -26.85 -23.19 -18.99
C ALA A 334 -26.62 -23.50 -20.47
N PHE A 335 -25.38 -23.77 -20.85
CA PHE A 335 -24.99 -24.06 -22.24
C PHE A 335 -25.31 -25.52 -22.63
N SER A 336 -26.57 -25.96 -22.48
CA SER A 336 -27.24 -27.17 -23.06
C SER A 336 -28.52 -27.47 -22.25
N ALA A 337 -29.62 -28.07 -22.74
CA ALA A 337 -29.96 -28.67 -24.04
C ALA A 337 -31.46 -28.43 -24.33
N ALA A 338 -31.75 -27.98 -25.57
CA ALA A 338 -33.02 -27.91 -26.32
C ALA A 338 -33.10 -26.56 -27.08
N GLY A 339 -32.31 -26.42 -28.15
CA GLY A 339 -32.19 -25.18 -28.95
C GLY A 339 -30.83 -25.02 -29.63
N PRO A 340 -30.55 -23.87 -30.30
CA PRO A 340 -29.22 -23.53 -30.81
C PRO A 340 -28.14 -23.72 -29.74
N THR A 341 -26.96 -24.18 -30.15
CA THR A 341 -25.80 -24.19 -29.23
C THR A 341 -25.42 -22.74 -28.92
N ILE A 342 -25.74 -22.27 -27.71
CA ILE A 342 -25.37 -20.91 -27.27
C ILE A 342 -23.92 -20.92 -26.79
N SER A 343 -23.16 -19.90 -27.17
CA SER A 343 -21.85 -19.59 -26.59
C SER A 343 -21.75 -18.10 -26.31
N MET A 344 -20.81 -17.69 -25.46
CA MET A 344 -20.62 -16.30 -25.09
C MET A 344 -19.15 -15.91 -25.21
N VAL A 345 -18.91 -14.77 -25.87
CA VAL A 345 -17.61 -14.12 -25.92
C VAL A 345 -17.77 -12.73 -25.31
N THR A 346 -16.94 -12.42 -24.31
CA THR A 346 -16.99 -11.13 -23.61
C THR A 346 -15.64 -10.46 -23.69
N ALA A 347 -15.61 -9.20 -24.08
CA ALA A 347 -14.46 -8.32 -23.93
C ALA A 347 -14.65 -7.39 -22.73
N ASP A 348 -13.59 -7.08 -22.00
CA ASP A 348 -13.61 -6.11 -20.89
C ASP A 348 -12.66 -4.96 -21.22
N ALA A 349 -12.94 -3.79 -20.64
CA ALA A 349 -12.07 -2.63 -20.70
C ALA A 349 -11.94 -1.98 -19.32
N PHE A 350 -10.73 -1.51 -19.02
CA PHE A 350 -10.48 -0.74 -17.81
C PHE A 350 -10.79 0.74 -18.00
N HIS A 351 -11.86 1.22 -17.36
CA HIS A 351 -12.25 2.63 -17.35
C HIS A 351 -12.86 3.03 -16.02
N ASP A 352 -12.77 4.32 -15.70
CA ASP A 352 -13.54 4.89 -14.60
C ASP A 352 -15.03 4.73 -14.91
N VAL A 353 -15.75 4.02 -14.04
CA VAL A 353 -17.19 3.75 -14.22
C VAL A 353 -18.05 5.02 -14.19
N SER A 354 -17.51 6.14 -13.70
CA SER A 354 -18.16 7.45 -13.71
C SER A 354 -17.79 8.31 -14.93
N ASP A 355 -16.88 7.86 -15.79
CA ASP A 355 -16.50 8.61 -16.99
C ASP A 355 -17.62 8.64 -18.03
N VAL A 356 -17.72 9.79 -18.67
CA VAL A 356 -18.73 10.11 -19.70
C VAL A 356 -18.07 10.72 -20.94
N ARG A 357 -16.72 10.65 -21.06
CA ARG A 357 -15.92 11.24 -22.16
C ARG A 357 -14.91 10.27 -22.77
N PRO A 358 -15.35 9.20 -23.47
CA PRO A 358 -16.73 8.85 -23.79
C PRO A 358 -17.43 8.08 -22.67
N PHE A 359 -18.70 7.77 -22.87
CA PHE A 359 -19.38 6.81 -22.00
C PHE A 359 -18.80 5.42 -22.26
N HIS A 360 -18.54 4.68 -21.18
CA HIS A 360 -18.21 3.26 -21.24
C HIS A 360 -19.38 2.48 -20.63
N LEU A 361 -20.19 1.85 -21.49
CA LEU A 361 -21.33 1.04 -21.10
C LEU A 361 -21.20 -0.37 -21.68
N PRO A 362 -21.59 -1.40 -20.91
CA PRO A 362 -21.59 -2.77 -21.41
C PRO A 362 -22.66 -2.92 -22.49
N HIS A 363 -22.39 -3.72 -23.51
CA HIS A 363 -23.28 -3.89 -24.67
C HIS A 363 -23.26 -5.31 -25.22
N ILE A 364 -24.31 -5.71 -25.94
CA ILE A 364 -24.37 -6.98 -26.68
C ILE A 364 -24.39 -6.63 -28.17
N PHE A 365 -23.31 -6.95 -28.87
CA PHE A 365 -23.11 -6.62 -30.29
C PHE A 365 -23.62 -7.73 -31.22
N ASN A 366 -23.61 -8.97 -30.75
CA ASN A 366 -24.16 -10.09 -31.47
C ASN A 366 -25.02 -10.93 -30.50
N PRO A 367 -26.28 -11.26 -30.84
CA PRO A 367 -27.07 -10.68 -31.92
C PRO A 367 -27.19 -9.15 -31.81
N PRO A 368 -27.26 -8.41 -32.93
CA PRO A 368 -27.33 -6.95 -32.91
C PRO A 368 -28.56 -6.44 -32.16
N PRO A 369 -28.58 -5.17 -31.69
CA PRO A 369 -29.75 -4.57 -31.06
C PRO A 369 -31.05 -4.87 -31.83
N GLY A 370 -32.11 -5.19 -31.09
CA GLY A 370 -33.43 -5.51 -31.69
C GLY A 370 -33.57 -6.95 -32.18
N HIS A 371 -32.48 -7.73 -32.16
CA HIS A 371 -32.46 -9.12 -32.62
C HIS A 371 -32.07 -10.06 -31.49
N ALA A 372 -32.52 -11.32 -31.58
CA ALA A 372 -32.18 -12.43 -30.70
C ALA A 372 -31.79 -13.64 -31.55
N CYS A 373 -31.18 -14.65 -30.93
CA CYS A 373 -30.99 -15.95 -31.55
C CYS A 373 -32.36 -16.56 -31.90
N THR A 374 -32.39 -17.39 -32.93
CA THR A 374 -33.59 -18.07 -33.42
C THR A 374 -33.44 -19.58 -33.30
N ALA A 375 -34.56 -20.30 -33.25
CA ALA A 375 -34.56 -21.76 -33.23
C ALA A 375 -33.94 -22.40 -34.50
N SER A 376 -33.85 -21.63 -35.60
CA SER A 376 -33.17 -22.05 -36.83
C SER A 376 -31.65 -21.94 -36.79
N ASP A 377 -31.08 -21.22 -35.81
CA ASP A 377 -29.64 -21.12 -35.68
C ASP A 377 -29.07 -22.48 -35.24
N GLN A 378 -28.05 -22.98 -35.94
CA GLN A 378 -27.34 -24.18 -35.49
C GLN A 378 -26.49 -23.87 -34.24
N SER A 379 -25.95 -22.66 -34.18
CA SER A 379 -25.17 -22.12 -33.07
C SER A 379 -25.35 -20.61 -32.98
N CYS A 380 -25.46 -20.07 -31.77
CA CYS A 380 -25.51 -18.63 -31.55
C CYS A 380 -24.39 -18.17 -30.63
N ILE A 381 -23.62 -17.18 -31.06
CA ILE A 381 -22.53 -16.58 -30.27
C ILE A 381 -22.99 -15.23 -29.75
N ILE A 382 -23.11 -15.08 -28.44
CA ILE A 382 -23.42 -13.80 -27.82
C ILE A 382 -22.12 -13.03 -27.57
N ASN A 383 -21.87 -12.00 -28.37
CA ASN A 383 -20.70 -11.13 -28.22
C ASN A 383 -21.07 -9.92 -27.37
N SER A 384 -20.41 -9.76 -26.23
CA SER A 384 -20.70 -8.68 -25.29
C SER A 384 -19.45 -7.92 -24.83
N THR A 385 -19.66 -6.74 -24.27
CA THR A 385 -18.64 -5.99 -23.55
C THR A 385 -19.02 -5.77 -22.09
N THR A 386 -17.98 -5.66 -21.27
CA THR A 386 -18.01 -5.25 -19.87
C THR A 386 -17.06 -4.09 -19.65
N VAL A 387 -17.29 -3.34 -18.58
CA VAL A 387 -16.40 -2.24 -18.17
C VAL A 387 -16.06 -2.42 -16.70
N THR A 388 -14.78 -2.40 -16.37
CA THR A 388 -14.30 -2.64 -15.01
C THR A 388 -13.40 -1.49 -14.54
N MET A 389 -13.62 -1.01 -13.33
CA MET A 389 -12.70 -0.10 -12.64
C MET A 389 -12.05 -0.86 -11.47
N PRO A 390 -10.76 -1.21 -11.56
CA PRO A 390 -10.01 -1.65 -10.39
C PRO A 390 -9.84 -0.47 -9.43
N VAL A 391 -10.17 -0.68 -8.16
CA VAL A 391 -9.91 0.28 -7.08
C VAL A 391 -8.79 -0.28 -6.23
N LEU A 392 -7.63 0.37 -6.28
CA LEU A 392 -6.45 0.02 -5.48
C LEU A 392 -6.47 0.79 -4.15
N ASP A 393 -5.71 0.29 -3.17
CA ASP A 393 -5.44 1.03 -1.93
C ASP A 393 -4.65 2.31 -2.26
N ALA A 394 -4.99 3.44 -1.65
CA ALA A 394 -4.35 4.71 -2.03
C ALA A 394 -2.92 4.85 -1.47
N LEU A 395 -2.58 4.14 -0.38
CA LEU A 395 -1.21 4.07 0.16
C LEU A 395 -0.29 3.18 -0.68
N GLU A 396 -0.85 2.42 -1.62
CA GLU A 396 -0.11 1.52 -2.51
C GLU A 396 0.97 2.28 -3.31
N ASN A 397 0.67 3.53 -3.69
CA ASN A 397 1.58 4.43 -4.41
C ASN A 397 2.86 4.80 -3.63
N LEU A 398 2.91 4.55 -2.31
CA LEU A 398 4.10 4.77 -1.50
C LEU A 398 5.16 3.67 -1.71
N ASP A 399 4.80 2.57 -2.38
CA ASP A 399 5.69 1.42 -2.69
C ASP A 399 6.41 0.86 -1.45
N THR A 400 5.72 0.85 -0.31
CA THR A 400 6.24 0.31 0.96
C THR A 400 6.03 -1.20 1.07
N GLY A 401 5.12 -1.76 0.28
CA GLY A 401 4.67 -3.15 0.40
C GLY A 401 3.76 -3.45 1.59
N LEU A 402 3.43 -2.43 2.40
CA LEU A 402 2.61 -2.57 3.62
C LEU A 402 1.13 -2.83 3.33
N VAL A 403 0.64 -2.29 2.22
CA VAL A 403 -0.76 -2.43 1.79
C VAL A 403 -0.87 -3.37 0.59
N PRO A 404 -2.05 -3.96 0.36
CA PRO A 404 -2.27 -4.85 -0.78
C PRO A 404 -1.94 -4.17 -2.11
N ILE A 405 -1.37 -4.94 -3.04
CA ILE A 405 -1.20 -4.50 -4.44
C ILE A 405 -2.37 -4.97 -5.32
N SER A 406 -3.22 -5.85 -4.80
CA SER A 406 -4.46 -6.26 -5.46
C SER A 406 -5.56 -5.21 -5.33
N ALA A 407 -6.51 -5.22 -6.26
CA ALA A 407 -7.67 -4.34 -6.21
C ALA A 407 -8.52 -4.65 -4.96
N ALA A 408 -8.76 -3.64 -4.14
CA ALA A 408 -9.67 -3.71 -2.99
C ALA A 408 -11.10 -4.02 -3.43
N GLU A 409 -11.50 -3.51 -4.60
CA GLU A 409 -12.72 -3.90 -5.30
C GLU A 409 -12.58 -3.74 -6.82
N PHE A 410 -13.40 -4.48 -7.56
CA PHE A 410 -13.78 -4.13 -8.91
C PHE A 410 -15.15 -3.47 -8.92
N ARG A 411 -15.26 -2.33 -9.61
CA ARG A 411 -16.56 -1.79 -10.01
C ARG A 411 -16.82 -2.24 -11.44
N SER A 412 -17.65 -3.26 -11.60
CA SER A 412 -17.91 -3.84 -12.92
C SER A 412 -19.31 -3.51 -13.40
N LYS A 413 -19.41 -2.94 -14.60
CA LYS A 413 -20.66 -2.81 -15.35
C LYS A 413 -20.82 -4.03 -16.25
N LEU A 414 -21.81 -4.86 -15.95
CA LEU A 414 -22.12 -6.08 -16.71
C LEU A 414 -23.50 -5.97 -17.38
N LYS A 415 -23.75 -6.85 -18.36
CA LYS A 415 -25.09 -7.05 -18.91
C LYS A 415 -25.89 -8.01 -18.02
N SER A 416 -27.15 -7.67 -17.80
CA SER A 416 -28.10 -8.42 -16.97
C SER A 416 -28.38 -9.83 -17.47
N ARG A 417 -28.81 -10.70 -16.55
CA ARG A 417 -29.26 -12.05 -16.85
C ARG A 417 -30.44 -12.02 -17.84
N GLN A 418 -31.42 -11.16 -17.57
CA GLN A 418 -32.55 -10.94 -18.47
C GLN A 418 -32.11 -10.58 -19.90
N ALA A 419 -31.15 -9.66 -20.06
CA ALA A 419 -30.66 -9.27 -21.39
C ALA A 419 -30.03 -10.46 -22.14
N PHE A 420 -29.24 -11.29 -21.46
CA PHE A 420 -28.66 -12.49 -22.06
C PHE A 420 -29.71 -13.52 -22.44
N TRP A 421 -30.69 -13.79 -21.57
CA TRP A 421 -31.74 -14.78 -21.81
C TRP A 421 -32.63 -14.40 -22.98
N GLN A 422 -33.01 -13.12 -23.06
CA GLN A 422 -33.76 -12.60 -24.20
C GLN A 422 -32.92 -12.63 -25.48
N LYS A 423 -31.63 -12.27 -25.42
CA LYS A 423 -30.72 -12.35 -26.58
C LYS A 423 -30.47 -13.78 -27.05
N ALA A 424 -30.47 -14.75 -26.15
CA ALA A 424 -30.38 -16.17 -26.46
C ALA A 424 -31.64 -16.73 -27.15
N GLY A 425 -32.70 -15.92 -27.30
CA GLY A 425 -33.93 -16.34 -27.95
C GLY A 425 -34.81 -17.23 -27.08
N LEU A 426 -34.64 -17.21 -25.76
CA LEU A 426 -35.53 -17.95 -24.86
C LEU A 426 -36.96 -17.41 -24.98
N PRO A 427 -37.98 -18.28 -25.03
CA PRO A 427 -39.36 -17.84 -25.14
C PRO A 427 -39.74 -17.02 -23.89
N PRO A 428 -40.66 -16.04 -24.01
CA PRO A 428 -41.07 -15.21 -22.86
C PRO A 428 -41.53 -16.01 -21.64
N SER A 429 -42.15 -17.19 -21.84
CA SER A 429 -42.55 -18.09 -20.76
C SER A 429 -41.37 -18.69 -19.97
N ALA A 430 -40.17 -18.70 -20.54
CA ALA A 430 -38.94 -19.19 -19.92
C ALA A 430 -38.06 -18.06 -19.36
N VAL A 431 -38.44 -16.78 -19.53
CA VAL A 431 -37.72 -15.63 -18.98
C VAL A 431 -38.56 -15.03 -17.85
N PRO A 432 -38.18 -15.26 -16.57
CA PRO A 432 -38.90 -14.69 -15.44
C PRO A 432 -38.94 -13.14 -15.48
N PRO A 433 -39.89 -12.51 -14.77
CA PRO A 433 -39.93 -11.05 -14.61
C PRO A 433 -38.61 -10.48 -14.10
N PHE A 434 -38.24 -9.29 -14.57
CA PHE A 434 -37.01 -8.60 -14.20
C PHE A 434 -36.83 -8.48 -12.69
N GLU A 435 -37.94 -8.21 -11.98
CA GLU A 435 -38.00 -8.07 -10.53
C GLU A 435 -37.40 -9.29 -9.83
N THR A 436 -37.75 -10.48 -10.32
CA THR A 436 -37.31 -11.76 -9.75
C THR A 436 -35.95 -12.20 -10.27
N LEU A 437 -35.67 -11.95 -11.56
CA LEU A 437 -34.50 -12.48 -12.24
C LEU A 437 -33.23 -11.70 -11.88
N ASP A 438 -33.33 -10.37 -11.79
CA ASP A 438 -32.22 -9.45 -11.62
C ASP A 438 -32.41 -8.48 -10.44
N LEU A 439 -33.55 -7.79 -10.33
CA LEU A 439 -33.69 -6.66 -9.38
C LEU A 439 -33.62 -7.07 -7.91
N HIS A 440 -34.35 -8.11 -7.50
CA HIS A 440 -34.39 -8.61 -6.12
C HIS A 440 -33.53 -9.84 -5.91
N ASN A 441 -32.71 -10.20 -6.90
CA ASN A 441 -31.83 -11.33 -6.80
C ASN A 441 -30.53 -10.92 -6.09
N THR A 442 -30.49 -11.19 -4.78
CA THR A 442 -29.37 -10.82 -3.91
C THR A 442 -28.25 -11.87 -3.86
N SER A 443 -28.12 -12.72 -4.90
CA SER A 443 -27.07 -13.75 -4.96
C SER A 443 -26.08 -13.60 -6.10
N MET A 444 -26.36 -12.79 -7.13
CA MET A 444 -25.60 -12.85 -8.38
C MET A 444 -24.18 -12.29 -8.23
N CYS A 445 -23.98 -11.17 -7.54
CA CYS A 445 -22.63 -10.66 -7.31
C CYS A 445 -21.91 -11.52 -6.26
N ARG A 446 -22.63 -11.99 -5.23
CA ARG A 446 -22.15 -12.96 -4.24
C ARG A 446 -21.60 -14.22 -4.88
N GLU A 447 -22.29 -14.81 -5.86
CA GLU A 447 -21.85 -16.01 -6.59
C GLU A 447 -20.54 -15.77 -7.33
N VAL A 448 -20.37 -14.61 -7.96
CA VAL A 448 -19.10 -14.24 -8.61
C VAL A 448 -17.96 -14.10 -7.58
N ASN A 449 -18.23 -13.46 -6.45
CA ASN A 449 -17.25 -13.27 -5.39
C ASN A 449 -16.86 -14.59 -4.73
N GLN A 450 -17.84 -15.48 -4.54
CA GLN A 450 -17.64 -16.85 -4.05
C GLN A 450 -16.74 -17.63 -5.02
N ALA A 451 -17.01 -17.55 -6.33
CA ALA A 451 -16.18 -18.20 -7.33
C ALA A 451 -14.74 -17.67 -7.32
N ALA A 452 -14.52 -16.37 -7.08
CA ALA A 452 -13.19 -15.78 -7.00
C ALA A 452 -12.41 -16.33 -5.79
N TYR A 453 -13.07 -16.40 -4.64
CA TYR A 453 -12.48 -16.94 -3.42
C TYR A 453 -12.19 -18.43 -3.52
N GLU A 454 -13.12 -19.22 -4.05
CA GLU A 454 -12.90 -20.65 -4.26
C GLU A 454 -11.81 -20.93 -5.29
N TRP A 455 -11.73 -20.14 -6.37
CA TRP A 455 -10.62 -20.23 -7.31
C TRP A 455 -9.30 -20.00 -6.57
N ALA A 456 -9.21 -18.96 -5.76
CA ALA A 456 -7.99 -18.67 -5.00
C ALA A 456 -7.64 -19.81 -4.02
N LEU A 457 -8.61 -20.36 -3.29
CA LEU A 457 -8.41 -21.51 -2.38
C LEU A 457 -7.93 -22.78 -3.10
N ARG A 458 -8.38 -23.02 -4.33
CA ARG A 458 -7.95 -24.18 -5.13
C ARG A 458 -6.60 -23.98 -5.81
N THR A 459 -6.21 -22.73 -6.07
CA THR A 459 -5.00 -22.38 -6.81
C THR A 459 -3.83 -22.01 -5.91
N ALA A 460 -4.09 -21.56 -4.68
CA ALA A 460 -3.05 -21.27 -3.69
C ALA A 460 -2.12 -22.47 -3.49
N SER A 461 -0.86 -22.19 -3.11
CA SER A 461 0.10 -23.27 -2.85
C SER A 461 -0.40 -24.21 -1.74
N PRO A 462 -0.01 -25.50 -1.76
CA PRO A 462 -0.38 -26.42 -0.69
C PRO A 462 0.01 -25.92 0.70
N ALA A 463 1.19 -25.30 0.83
CA ALA A 463 1.69 -24.72 2.07
C ALA A 463 0.80 -23.55 2.55
N ALA A 464 0.53 -22.57 1.68
CA ALA A 464 -0.33 -21.44 2.02
C ALA A 464 -1.77 -21.89 2.37
N THR A 465 -2.30 -22.88 1.65
CA THR A 465 -3.63 -23.45 1.92
C THR A 465 -3.68 -24.16 3.28
N ALA A 466 -2.67 -24.98 3.59
CA ALA A 466 -2.59 -25.68 4.88
C ALA A 466 -2.50 -24.67 6.03
N ARG A 467 -1.68 -23.63 5.88
CA ARG A 467 -1.52 -22.54 6.82
C ARG A 467 -2.82 -21.76 7.04
N PHE A 468 -3.48 -21.36 5.95
CA PHE A 468 -4.75 -20.65 5.99
C PHE A 468 -5.87 -21.47 6.63
N ARG A 469 -5.91 -22.78 6.41
CA ARG A 469 -6.88 -23.66 7.12
C ARG A 469 -6.61 -23.78 8.61
N ARG A 470 -5.34 -23.65 9.03
CA ARG A 470 -4.92 -23.76 10.44
C ARG A 470 -5.22 -22.49 11.23
N VAL A 471 -4.89 -21.32 10.68
CA VAL A 471 -4.91 -20.03 11.41
C VAL A 471 -5.56 -18.87 10.63
N GLY A 472 -6.17 -19.14 9.48
CA GLY A 472 -6.78 -18.11 8.64
C GLY A 472 -8.19 -17.72 9.07
N GLN A 473 -8.59 -16.49 8.74
CA GLN A 473 -9.96 -16.00 8.78
C GLN A 473 -10.62 -16.24 7.41
N PRO A 474 -11.49 -17.26 7.24
CA PRO A 474 -12.22 -17.45 6.00
C PRO A 474 -13.06 -16.24 5.59
N LEU A 475 -13.17 -16.03 4.27
CA LEU A 475 -14.16 -15.11 3.70
C LEU A 475 -15.49 -15.84 3.52
N VAL A 476 -16.59 -15.20 3.90
CA VAL A 476 -17.95 -15.68 3.67
C VAL A 476 -18.68 -14.66 2.82
N MET A 477 -19.27 -15.05 1.70
CA MET A 477 -19.95 -14.10 0.83
C MET A 477 -21.37 -13.86 1.33
N GLY A 478 -21.65 -12.65 1.82
CA GLY A 478 -22.96 -12.21 2.28
C GLY A 478 -23.93 -11.94 1.13
N ALA A 479 -25.22 -11.73 1.45
CA ALA A 479 -26.21 -11.35 0.45
C ALA A 479 -25.87 -9.99 -0.19
N ASP A 480 -26.13 -9.84 -1.49
CA ASP A 480 -25.89 -8.59 -2.20
C ASP A 480 -26.83 -7.48 -1.69
N VAL A 481 -26.34 -6.24 -1.65
CA VAL A 481 -27.08 -5.08 -1.15
C VAL A 481 -27.45 -4.16 -2.30
N TYR A 482 -28.75 -3.90 -2.46
CA TYR A 482 -29.22 -3.01 -3.53
C TYR A 482 -28.74 -1.57 -3.31
N ALA A 483 -28.08 -0.99 -4.32
CA ALA A 483 -27.52 0.35 -4.34
C ALA A 483 -27.96 1.10 -5.61
N GLY A 484 -29.27 1.39 -5.70
CA GLY A 484 -29.92 2.03 -6.84
C GLY A 484 -29.54 3.48 -7.13
N ILE A 485 -30.41 4.19 -7.85
CA ILE A 485 -30.20 5.61 -8.19
C ILE A 485 -30.69 6.49 -7.05
N GLY A 486 -29.79 7.30 -6.47
CA GLY A 486 -30.11 8.29 -5.46
C GLY A 486 -30.19 9.70 -6.04
N LEU A 487 -30.38 10.70 -5.16
CA LEU A 487 -30.53 12.11 -5.54
C LEU A 487 -29.35 12.68 -6.35
N THR A 488 -28.15 12.10 -6.21
CA THR A 488 -26.91 12.56 -6.87
C THR A 488 -26.38 11.57 -7.90
N GLY A 489 -27.24 10.67 -8.40
CA GLY A 489 -26.89 9.62 -9.36
C GLY A 489 -26.78 8.22 -8.74
N PRO A 490 -26.21 7.24 -9.47
CA PRO A 490 -26.11 5.85 -9.01
C PRO A 490 -25.32 5.73 -7.70
N THR A 491 -25.97 5.28 -6.63
CA THR A 491 -25.36 5.09 -5.30
C THR A 491 -24.35 3.95 -5.29
N TRP A 492 -24.52 2.95 -6.15
CA TRP A 492 -23.56 1.86 -6.38
C TRP A 492 -22.13 2.35 -6.62
N ILE A 493 -21.93 3.44 -7.39
CA ILE A 493 -20.58 3.97 -7.66
C ILE A 493 -19.86 4.35 -6.36
N LYS A 494 -20.62 4.85 -5.37
CA LYS A 494 -20.12 5.39 -4.09
C LYS A 494 -20.09 4.36 -2.96
N SER A 495 -20.70 3.19 -3.17
CA SER A 495 -20.82 2.15 -2.14
C SER A 495 -19.72 1.10 -2.36
N PRO A 496 -18.72 0.99 -1.48
CA PRO A 496 -17.62 0.03 -1.68
C PRO A 496 -18.06 -1.41 -1.35
N LEU A 497 -17.30 -2.38 -1.83
CA LEU A 497 -17.34 -3.76 -1.32
C LEU A 497 -17.05 -3.73 0.19
N GLU A 498 -17.92 -4.34 0.99
CA GLU A 498 -17.84 -4.28 2.45
C GLU A 498 -17.24 -5.56 3.02
N PHE A 499 -16.34 -5.41 4.01
CA PHE A 499 -15.70 -6.50 4.73
C PHE A 499 -16.05 -6.38 6.22
N SER A 500 -16.96 -7.22 6.69
CA SER A 500 -17.45 -7.22 8.07
C SER A 500 -16.86 -8.38 8.85
N VAL A 501 -16.03 -8.09 9.85
CA VAL A 501 -15.44 -9.10 10.73
C VAL A 501 -16.49 -9.62 11.71
N SER A 502 -16.61 -10.93 11.86
CA SER A 502 -17.50 -11.54 12.85
C SER A 502 -17.13 -11.13 14.28
N PRO A 503 -18.06 -11.15 15.25
CA PRO A 503 -17.75 -10.78 16.64
C PRO A 503 -16.62 -11.60 17.28
N ASP A 504 -16.50 -12.88 16.93
CA ASP A 504 -15.42 -13.78 17.37
C ASP A 504 -14.16 -13.70 16.51
N LYS A 505 -14.19 -12.85 15.48
CA LYS A 505 -13.16 -12.64 14.47
C LYS A 505 -12.77 -13.90 13.71
N ARG A 506 -13.56 -14.97 13.73
CA ARG A 506 -13.24 -16.21 13.03
C ARG A 506 -13.50 -16.14 11.54
N GLU A 507 -14.35 -15.22 11.09
CA GLU A 507 -14.68 -15.06 9.68
C GLU A 507 -14.85 -13.59 9.30
N VAL A 508 -14.77 -13.31 8.00
CA VAL A 508 -15.06 -12.00 7.43
C VAL A 508 -16.13 -12.14 6.37
N THR A 509 -17.28 -11.52 6.60
CA THR A 509 -18.36 -11.47 5.63
C THR A 509 -18.08 -10.40 4.59
N VAL A 510 -18.10 -10.78 3.32
CA VAL A 510 -17.94 -9.88 2.17
C VAL A 510 -19.31 -9.61 1.55
N THR A 511 -19.75 -8.36 1.56
CA THR A 511 -21.06 -7.94 1.06
C THR A 511 -20.90 -7.02 -0.14
N ALA A 512 -21.60 -7.33 -1.24
CA ALA A 512 -21.46 -6.63 -2.51
C ALA A 512 -22.66 -5.70 -2.79
N PRO A 513 -22.43 -4.39 -2.90
CA PRO A 513 -23.41 -3.50 -3.50
C PRO A 513 -23.66 -3.84 -4.98
N TYR A 514 -24.93 -3.81 -5.39
CA TYR A 514 -25.34 -4.04 -6.78
C TYR A 514 -26.42 -3.08 -7.27
N PHE A 515 -26.54 -2.95 -8.58
CA PHE A 515 -27.60 -2.17 -9.22
C PHE A 515 -27.98 -2.83 -10.56
N ALA A 516 -29.27 -3.00 -10.82
CA ALA A 516 -29.76 -3.61 -12.05
C ALA A 516 -30.80 -2.73 -12.75
N THR A 517 -30.88 -2.85 -14.08
CA THR A 517 -31.91 -2.20 -14.89
C THR A 517 -32.57 -3.18 -15.85
N GLU A 518 -33.89 -3.01 -16.03
CA GLU A 518 -34.69 -3.85 -16.93
C GLU A 518 -34.19 -3.74 -18.38
N ASN A 519 -34.15 -4.86 -19.09
CA ASN A 519 -33.84 -4.87 -20.51
C ASN A 519 -35.09 -4.51 -21.34
N LYS A 520 -34.93 -3.60 -22.31
CA LYS A 520 -36.02 -3.15 -23.19
C LYS A 520 -35.62 -3.30 -24.65
N ASN A 521 -36.58 -3.64 -25.52
CA ASN A 521 -36.40 -3.75 -26.97
C ASN A 521 -35.15 -4.53 -27.40
N LEU A 522 -34.76 -5.59 -26.67
CA LEU A 522 -33.52 -6.34 -26.94
C LEU A 522 -32.26 -5.44 -27.04
N GLY A 523 -32.23 -4.37 -26.24
CA GLY A 523 -31.16 -3.38 -26.22
C GLY A 523 -31.20 -2.37 -27.37
N ASP A 524 -32.24 -2.39 -28.23
CA ASP A 524 -32.46 -1.38 -29.27
C ASP A 524 -33.13 -0.13 -28.69
N VAL A 525 -32.32 0.60 -27.94
CA VAL A 525 -32.68 1.88 -27.33
C VAL A 525 -31.54 2.88 -27.53
N PRO A 526 -31.81 4.19 -27.49
CA PRO A 526 -30.77 5.19 -27.42
C PRO A 526 -29.79 4.91 -26.28
N PHE A 527 -28.49 5.19 -26.45
CA PHE A 527 -27.45 4.90 -25.44
C PHE A 527 -27.65 5.62 -24.09
N ILE A 528 -28.48 6.66 -24.06
CA ILE A 528 -28.87 7.38 -22.84
C ILE A 528 -29.86 6.58 -21.97
N ASP A 529 -30.55 5.60 -22.56
CA ASP A 529 -31.46 4.72 -21.86
C ASP A 529 -30.66 3.59 -21.22
N THR A 530 -30.63 3.57 -19.89
CA THR A 530 -29.84 2.60 -19.13
C THR A 530 -30.58 1.27 -19.01
N VAL A 531 -30.53 0.42 -20.04
CA VAL A 531 -31.32 -0.84 -20.09
C VAL A 531 -30.47 -2.11 -20.02
N GLY A 532 -31.01 -3.11 -19.32
CA GLY A 532 -30.48 -4.47 -19.27
C GLY A 532 -29.11 -4.58 -18.63
N TYR A 533 -28.84 -3.81 -17.58
CA TYR A 533 -27.56 -3.84 -16.87
C TYR A 533 -27.64 -4.58 -15.54
N HIS A 534 -26.50 -5.11 -15.11
CA HIS A 534 -26.29 -5.60 -13.76
C HIS A 534 -24.90 -5.20 -13.29
N TYR A 535 -24.82 -4.20 -12.43
CA TYR A 535 -23.57 -3.65 -11.92
C TYR A 535 -23.24 -4.31 -10.59
N CYS A 536 -22.02 -4.79 -10.45
CA CYS A 536 -21.55 -5.51 -9.26
C CYS A 536 -20.27 -4.89 -8.70
N LYS A 537 -20.18 -4.84 -7.36
CA LYS A 537 -18.89 -4.79 -6.68
C LYS A 537 -18.33 -6.19 -6.57
N LEU A 538 -17.17 -6.43 -7.17
CA LEU A 538 -16.57 -7.76 -7.22
C LEU A 538 -15.27 -7.82 -6.43
N LEU A 539 -15.07 -8.95 -5.75
CA LEU A 539 -13.80 -9.38 -5.18
C LEU A 539 -12.92 -9.89 -6.31
N SER A 540 -11.71 -9.34 -6.47
CA SER A 540 -10.77 -9.86 -7.46
C SER A 540 -10.16 -11.18 -6.97
N PRO A 541 -9.82 -12.11 -7.89
CA PRO A 541 -9.07 -13.32 -7.52
C PRO A 541 -7.73 -13.02 -6.85
N ALA A 542 -7.07 -11.92 -7.23
CA ALA A 542 -5.82 -11.49 -6.60
C ALA A 542 -6.03 -11.05 -5.15
N ARG A 543 -7.12 -10.33 -4.85
CA ARG A 543 -7.46 -9.93 -3.48
C ARG A 543 -7.79 -11.13 -2.60
N ALA A 544 -8.52 -12.10 -3.15
CA ALA A 544 -8.76 -13.37 -2.47
C ALA A 544 -7.46 -14.17 -2.23
N MET A 545 -6.56 -14.23 -3.23
CA MET A 545 -5.26 -14.88 -3.10
C MET A 545 -4.40 -14.20 -2.03
N GLU A 546 -4.33 -12.88 -2.05
CA GLU A 546 -3.60 -12.09 -1.06
C GLU A 546 -4.17 -12.25 0.36
N TRP A 547 -5.49 -12.39 0.48
CA TRP A 547 -6.13 -12.71 1.75
C TRP A 547 -5.66 -14.05 2.32
N ILE A 548 -5.55 -15.08 1.47
CA ILE A 548 -5.08 -16.43 1.86
C ILE A 548 -3.62 -16.41 2.31
N TYR A 549 -2.78 -15.65 1.62
CA TYR A 549 -1.35 -15.60 1.89
C TYR A 549 -0.96 -14.64 3.02
N VAL A 550 -1.74 -13.60 3.28
CA VAL A 550 -1.34 -12.53 4.19
C VAL A 550 -2.47 -12.07 5.12
N ASP A 551 -3.45 -11.32 4.61
CA ASP A 551 -4.35 -10.54 5.48
C ASP A 551 -5.23 -11.42 6.37
N GLY A 552 -5.73 -12.54 5.82
CA GLY A 552 -6.52 -13.49 6.59
C GLY A 552 -5.72 -14.26 7.63
N LEU A 553 -4.39 -14.23 7.58
CA LEU A 553 -3.53 -14.87 8.58
C LEU A 553 -3.22 -13.95 9.76
N LYS A 554 -3.32 -12.62 9.62
CA LYS A 554 -2.82 -11.66 10.61
C LYS A 554 -3.49 -11.77 11.98
N GLU A 555 -4.77 -12.13 12.04
CA GLU A 555 -5.49 -12.15 13.32
C GLU A 555 -5.07 -13.30 14.22
N PHE A 556 -4.76 -14.49 13.68
CA PHE A 556 -4.41 -15.67 14.50
C PHE A 556 -3.01 -16.23 14.22
N GLY A 557 -2.42 -15.93 13.07
CA GLY A 557 -1.04 -16.29 12.67
C GLY A 557 -0.06 -15.11 12.65
N GLY A 558 -0.47 -13.92 13.10
CA GLY A 558 0.41 -12.76 13.25
C GLY A 558 1.38 -12.91 14.43
N ILE A 559 2.59 -12.36 14.31
CA ILE A 559 3.63 -12.47 15.36
C ILE A 559 3.21 -11.78 16.68
N LYS A 560 2.28 -10.82 16.63
CA LYS A 560 1.63 -10.22 17.82
C LYS A 560 0.99 -11.23 18.77
N ASN A 561 0.62 -12.42 18.27
CA ASN A 561 -0.10 -13.43 19.03
C ASN A 561 0.83 -14.47 19.69
N VAL A 562 2.13 -14.41 19.41
CA VAL A 562 3.11 -15.16 20.17
C VAL A 562 3.18 -14.51 21.54
N SER A 563 2.68 -15.20 22.58
CA SER A 563 2.93 -14.79 23.96
C SER A 563 4.45 -14.77 24.17
N ASP A 564 4.96 -13.80 24.94
CA ASP A 564 6.39 -13.72 25.31
C ASP A 564 6.85 -14.93 26.19
N GLU A 565 6.14 -16.06 26.16
CA GLU A 565 6.29 -17.24 27.01
C GLU A 565 6.98 -18.44 26.34
N LEU A 566 7.36 -18.37 25.06
CA LEU A 566 8.11 -19.46 24.39
C LEU A 566 9.61 -19.16 24.31
N ASP A 567 10.18 -18.81 25.45
CA ASP A 567 11.57 -19.17 25.77
C ASP A 567 11.51 -20.18 26.93
N MET A 568 11.41 -21.46 26.59
CA MET A 568 11.86 -22.64 27.35
C MET A 568 11.19 -23.93 26.84
N GLY A 569 11.88 -24.65 25.96
CA GLY A 569 11.78 -26.12 25.90
C GLY A 569 10.75 -26.70 24.94
N VAL A 570 11.26 -27.21 23.82
CA VAL A 570 10.60 -28.20 22.96
C VAL A 570 10.20 -29.44 23.79
N GLN A 571 8.91 -29.80 23.78
CA GLN A 571 8.44 -31.16 24.07
C GLN A 571 7.47 -31.60 22.97
N PRO A 572 7.53 -32.86 22.49
CA PRO A 572 6.73 -33.31 21.36
C PRO A 572 5.28 -33.58 21.78
N VAL A 573 4.36 -33.17 20.91
CA VAL A 573 2.91 -33.35 21.03
C VAL A 573 2.57 -34.84 21.15
N LYS A 574 1.94 -35.23 22.27
CA LYS A 574 1.11 -36.44 22.37
C LYS A 574 -0.36 -36.05 22.32
N SER A 575 -1.08 -36.75 21.45
CA SER A 575 -2.54 -36.77 21.32
C SER A 575 -3.25 -37.18 22.62
N GLN A 576 -4.35 -36.52 22.99
CA GLN A 576 -5.68 -37.14 23.17
C GLN A 576 -6.77 -36.16 23.69
N GLU A 577 -7.88 -36.16 22.94
CA GLU A 577 -9.31 -36.22 23.31
C GLU A 577 -9.93 -35.51 24.55
N GLN A 578 -10.94 -34.69 24.21
CA GLN A 578 -12.32 -34.58 24.75
C GLN A 578 -12.58 -34.30 26.25
N GLY A 579 -13.37 -33.24 26.48
CA GLY A 579 -14.21 -33.04 27.67
C GLY A 579 -15.15 -31.83 27.50
N TYR A 580 -16.45 -32.08 27.55
CA TYR A 580 -17.58 -31.18 27.26
C TYR A 580 -18.16 -30.55 28.55
N LEU A 581 -19.08 -29.57 28.38
CA LEU A 581 -20.07 -28.95 29.31
C LEU A 581 -19.69 -27.54 29.86
N VAL A 582 -20.30 -26.43 29.41
CA VAL A 582 -21.70 -25.91 29.52
C VAL A 582 -21.98 -25.22 30.88
N GLU A 583 -22.16 -23.89 30.92
CA GLU A 583 -23.45 -23.16 31.11
C GLU A 583 -23.30 -21.68 31.57
N ARG A 584 -24.11 -20.78 30.96
CA ARG A 584 -24.71 -19.49 31.44
C ARG A 584 -23.80 -18.35 31.96
N ALA A 585 -24.15 -17.07 31.93
CA ALA A 585 -25.10 -16.17 31.26
C ALA A 585 -24.85 -14.80 31.95
N ASN A 586 -24.75 -13.70 31.22
CA ASN A 586 -25.49 -12.45 31.50
C ASN A 586 -25.04 -11.28 30.63
N SER A 587 -26.07 -10.56 30.19
CA SER A 587 -26.11 -9.22 29.64
C SER A 587 -25.36 -8.21 30.51
N ASP A 588 -24.77 -7.19 29.88
CA ASP A 588 -25.20 -5.81 30.11
C ASP A 588 -24.65 -4.86 29.04
N ALA A 589 -25.56 -4.02 28.55
CA ALA A 589 -25.31 -2.92 27.65
C ALA A 589 -24.83 -1.70 28.45
N GLY A 590 -23.80 -1.01 27.95
CA GLY A 590 -23.35 0.25 28.50
C GLY A 590 -22.43 0.96 27.52
N GLY A 591 -23.00 1.89 26.73
CA GLY A 591 -22.23 2.79 25.88
C GLY A 591 -21.39 3.75 26.71
N ILE A 592 -20.12 3.92 26.32
CA ILE A 592 -19.21 4.88 26.92
C ILE A 592 -18.63 5.76 25.80
N THR A 593 -19.12 7.00 25.74
CA THR A 593 -18.40 8.13 25.15
C THR A 593 -17.39 8.62 26.19
N GLN A 594 -16.09 8.37 25.99
CA GLN A 594 -15.04 8.97 26.82
C GLN A 594 -14.66 10.33 26.26
N GLU A 595 -15.15 11.40 26.90
CA GLU A 595 -14.44 12.68 26.94
C GLU A 595 -13.24 12.53 27.89
N ALA A 596 -12.04 12.86 27.41
CA ALA A 596 -10.82 12.78 28.20
C ALA A 596 -10.75 13.90 29.25
N ASP A 597 -10.38 13.52 30.47
CA ASP A 597 -10.15 14.37 31.63
C ASP A 597 -8.97 15.35 31.39
N PRO A 598 -9.17 16.68 31.55
CA PRO A 598 -8.13 17.69 31.33
C PRO A 598 -7.01 17.71 32.39
N SER A 599 -7.03 16.81 33.39
CA SER A 599 -6.02 16.76 34.46
C SER A 599 -4.93 15.68 34.31
N ASP A 600 -5.00 14.84 33.28
CA ASP A 600 -3.99 13.79 33.03
C ASP A 600 -2.69 14.39 32.46
N ARG A 601 -1.73 14.68 33.35
CA ARG A 601 -0.39 15.19 33.00
C ARG A 601 0.55 14.14 32.42
N THR A 602 0.07 12.94 32.09
CA THR A 602 0.89 11.88 31.46
C THR A 602 0.73 11.79 29.95
N SER A 603 -0.19 12.55 29.33
CA SER A 603 -0.37 12.52 27.88
C SER A 603 0.76 13.26 27.16
N VAL A 604 1.44 12.53 26.27
CA VAL A 604 2.58 13.04 25.46
C VAL A 604 2.15 14.13 24.46
N CYS A 605 0.85 14.21 24.15
CA CYS A 605 0.23 15.30 23.40
C CYS A 605 -0.56 16.24 24.33
N PRO A 606 -0.44 17.56 24.18
CA PRO A 606 -1.25 18.51 24.94
C PRO A 606 -2.72 18.47 24.48
N TYR A 607 -3.62 18.93 25.35
CA TYR A 607 -5.03 19.12 25.00
C TYR A 607 -5.19 20.20 23.91
N LEU A 608 -5.34 19.76 22.67
CA LEU A 608 -5.33 20.64 21.49
C LEU A 608 -6.35 21.78 21.54
N PRO A 609 -7.62 21.59 21.96
CA PRO A 609 -8.58 22.70 22.03
C PRO A 609 -8.16 23.81 23.00
N GLY A 610 -7.31 23.51 23.99
CA GLY A 610 -6.76 24.48 24.94
C GLY A 610 -5.62 25.34 24.38
N LEU A 611 -5.07 25.00 23.21
CA LEU A 611 -3.97 25.73 22.57
C LEU A 611 -4.41 26.93 21.72
N ARG A 612 -5.72 27.14 21.59
CA ARG A 612 -6.29 28.20 20.75
C ARG A 612 -6.17 29.57 21.44
N SER A 613 -5.78 30.58 20.68
CA SER A 613 -5.82 31.96 21.11
C SER A 613 -7.26 32.45 21.29
N SER A 614 -7.46 33.51 22.07
CA SER A 614 -8.78 34.14 22.24
C SER A 614 -9.40 34.57 20.90
N THR A 615 -8.56 34.95 19.93
CA THR A 615 -8.99 35.31 18.58
C THR A 615 -9.58 34.10 17.85
N VAL A 616 -8.93 32.93 17.94
CA VAL A 616 -9.47 31.72 17.31
C VAL A 616 -10.76 31.27 17.98
N ILE A 617 -10.82 31.30 19.31
CA ILE A 617 -12.00 30.88 20.08
C ILE A 617 -13.23 31.72 19.71
N ARG A 618 -13.06 33.03 19.50
CA ARG A 618 -14.17 33.96 19.27
C ARG A 618 -14.53 34.16 17.80
N ASP A 619 -13.52 34.30 16.94
CA ASP A 619 -13.69 34.94 15.63
C ASP A 619 -13.12 34.09 14.47
N PHE A 620 -12.82 32.80 14.72
CA PHE A 620 -12.33 31.92 13.65
C PHE A 620 -13.42 31.54 12.66
N ASP A 621 -13.22 31.86 11.39
CA ASP A 621 -14.11 31.57 10.28
C ASP A 621 -13.30 30.99 9.11
N VAL A 622 -13.59 29.73 8.78
CA VAL A 622 -12.89 28.98 7.72
C VAL A 622 -12.96 29.63 6.35
N ARG A 623 -13.99 30.45 6.07
CA ARG A 623 -14.11 31.15 4.78
C ARG A 623 -12.94 32.11 4.56
N ARG A 624 -12.48 32.75 5.64
CA ARG A 624 -11.35 33.70 5.65
C ARG A 624 -9.99 33.00 5.46
N ALA A 625 -9.97 31.67 5.52
CA ALA A 625 -8.82 30.84 5.26
C ALA A 625 -8.67 30.38 3.80
N SER A 626 -9.65 30.65 2.93
CA SER A 626 -9.62 30.17 1.54
C SER A 626 -8.57 30.88 0.69
N GLY A 627 -8.07 30.23 -0.37
CA GLY A 627 -7.09 30.76 -1.31
C GLY A 627 -5.66 30.26 -1.06
N LEU A 628 -4.70 30.89 -1.73
CA LEU A 628 -3.29 30.51 -1.71
C LEU A 628 -2.58 30.99 -0.43
N TRP A 629 -1.69 30.15 0.06
CA TRP A 629 -0.83 30.38 1.21
C TRP A 629 0.55 29.78 0.94
N TYR A 630 1.54 30.32 1.63
CA TYR A 630 2.91 29.84 1.67
C TYR A 630 3.21 29.37 3.08
N GLU A 631 3.78 28.18 3.20
CA GLU A 631 4.30 27.72 4.47
C GLU A 631 5.70 28.28 4.64
N ASN A 632 5.90 29.08 5.69
CA ASN A 632 7.12 29.85 5.88
C ASN A 632 8.05 29.18 6.91
N ALA A 633 7.49 28.38 7.83
CA ALA A 633 8.28 27.57 8.75
C ALA A 633 7.51 26.32 9.17
N PHE A 634 8.22 25.21 9.38
CA PHE A 634 7.59 23.96 9.79
C PHE A 634 8.48 23.07 10.67
N VAL A 635 7.83 22.22 11.46
CA VAL A 635 8.38 20.98 12.02
C VAL A 635 7.41 19.89 11.63
N ASP A 636 7.77 19.05 10.68
CA ASP A 636 6.91 17.97 10.19
C ASP A 636 7.84 16.85 9.67
N PRO A 637 7.82 15.65 10.29
CA PRO A 637 8.61 14.51 9.83
C PRO A 637 8.31 14.13 8.37
N GLY A 638 7.07 14.31 7.92
CA GLY A 638 6.65 14.03 6.55
C GLY A 638 7.29 14.98 5.53
N GLN A 639 7.65 16.21 5.93
CA GLN A 639 8.24 17.23 5.07
C GLN A 639 9.78 17.28 5.13
N LEU A 640 10.42 16.26 5.72
CA LEU A 640 11.89 16.17 5.72
C LEU A 640 12.43 16.08 4.29
N GLY A 641 13.28 17.05 3.93
CA GLY A 641 13.79 17.22 2.56
C GLY A 641 12.88 18.02 1.61
N GLY A 642 11.71 18.44 2.06
CA GLY A 642 10.78 19.29 1.29
C GLY A 642 11.27 20.74 1.13
N SER A 643 10.77 21.40 0.09
CA SER A 643 10.99 22.81 -0.27
C SER A 643 9.83 23.37 -1.11
N CYS A 644 9.61 24.69 -1.07
CA CYS A 644 8.56 25.37 -1.83
C CYS A 644 7.13 25.01 -1.43
N GLN A 645 6.93 24.72 -0.15
CA GLN A 645 5.64 24.38 0.43
C GLN A 645 4.60 25.49 0.26
N ASN A 646 3.56 25.19 -0.51
CA ASN A 646 2.41 26.08 -0.65
C ASN A 646 1.12 25.28 -0.51
N LEU A 647 0.06 25.96 -0.12
CA LEU A 647 -1.23 25.34 0.11
C LEU A 647 -2.33 26.22 -0.44
N ASN A 648 -3.32 25.58 -1.08
CA ASN A 648 -4.51 26.26 -1.55
C ASN A 648 -5.71 25.70 -0.82
N ASN A 649 -6.32 26.53 0.01
CA ASN A 649 -7.44 26.15 0.87
C ASN A 649 -8.78 26.51 0.20
N THR A 650 -9.75 25.64 0.35
CA THR A 650 -11.14 25.86 -0.05
C THR A 650 -12.01 25.57 1.16
N ALA A 651 -12.69 26.60 1.68
CA ALA A 651 -13.72 26.39 2.69
C ALA A 651 -14.90 25.61 2.11
N LEU A 652 -15.34 24.58 2.84
CA LEU A 652 -16.47 23.74 2.48
C LEU A 652 -17.66 24.01 3.40
N PRO A 653 -18.89 23.62 3.00
CA PRO A 653 -20.05 23.63 3.90
C PRO A 653 -19.76 22.87 5.21
N GLY A 654 -20.39 23.30 6.30
CA GLY A 654 -20.23 22.65 7.60
C GLY A 654 -18.97 23.04 8.38
N GLY A 655 -18.13 23.93 7.86
CA GLY A 655 -16.93 24.41 8.55
C GLY A 655 -15.67 23.60 8.24
N SER A 656 -15.70 22.69 7.27
CA SER A 656 -14.52 21.95 6.83
C SER A 656 -13.62 22.77 5.89
N ILE A 657 -12.35 22.35 5.76
CA ILE A 657 -11.39 22.91 4.81
C ILE A 657 -10.87 21.77 3.92
N PHE A 658 -10.97 21.93 2.61
CA PHE A 658 -10.18 21.14 1.66
C PHE A 658 -8.89 21.91 1.36
N GLN A 659 -7.75 21.27 1.53
CA GLN A 659 -6.44 21.88 1.33
C GLN A 659 -5.67 21.09 0.28
N ARG A 660 -5.31 21.72 -0.82
CA ARG A 660 -4.32 21.17 -1.75
C ARG A 660 -2.93 21.62 -1.30
N PHE A 661 -2.22 20.76 -0.58
CA PHE A 661 -0.84 20.99 -0.17
C PHE A 661 0.11 20.59 -1.30
N ASN A 662 1.11 21.41 -1.59
CA ASN A 662 2.14 21.13 -2.58
C ASN A 662 3.53 21.35 -1.97
N ASP A 663 4.47 20.48 -2.31
CA ASP A 663 5.87 20.53 -1.88
C ASP A 663 6.78 20.05 -3.03
N LYS A 664 8.09 20.22 -2.92
CA LYS A 664 9.11 19.61 -3.77
C LYS A 664 10.14 18.87 -2.93
N TYR A 665 10.31 17.58 -3.19
CA TYR A 665 11.43 16.79 -2.68
C TYR A 665 12.53 16.76 -3.73
N GLY A 666 13.48 17.69 -3.62
CA GLY A 666 14.45 17.95 -4.68
C GLY A 666 13.77 18.44 -5.97
N PRO A 667 13.98 17.80 -7.13
CA PRO A 667 13.32 18.20 -8.38
C PRO A 667 11.88 17.67 -8.51
N ILE A 668 11.43 16.77 -7.62
CA ILE A 668 10.16 16.06 -7.77
C ILE A 668 9.03 16.86 -7.11
N PRO A 669 8.01 17.32 -7.86
CA PRO A 669 6.82 17.94 -7.28
C PRO A 669 5.95 16.88 -6.58
N PHE A 670 5.44 17.24 -5.41
CA PHE A 670 4.52 16.43 -4.63
C PHE A 670 3.26 17.25 -4.31
N THR A 671 2.10 16.63 -4.43
CA THR A 671 0.82 17.23 -4.06
C THR A 671 0.07 16.26 -3.16
N LEU A 672 -0.38 16.74 -2.00
CA LEU A 672 -1.21 16.00 -1.09
C LEU A 672 -2.54 16.75 -0.86
N PRO A 673 -3.67 16.22 -1.36
CA PRO A 673 -4.98 16.74 -1.00
C PRO A 673 -5.33 16.33 0.43
N ASN A 674 -5.55 17.30 1.30
CA ASN A 674 -5.94 17.11 2.69
C ASN A 674 -7.37 17.61 2.92
N GLN A 675 -8.08 16.93 3.81
CA GLN A 675 -9.39 17.32 4.33
C GLN A 675 -9.25 17.61 5.83
N TYR A 676 -9.83 18.71 6.26
CA TYR A 676 -9.92 19.13 7.65
C TYR A 676 -11.40 19.16 8.02
N ASP A 677 -11.84 18.17 8.77
CA ASP A 677 -13.22 18.14 9.28
C ASP A 677 -13.26 18.74 10.68
N PRO A 678 -14.20 19.65 10.99
CA PRO A 678 -14.31 20.22 12.33
C PRO A 678 -14.67 19.11 13.31
N VAL A 679 -13.99 19.08 14.45
CA VAL A 679 -14.29 18.09 15.51
C VAL A 679 -15.69 18.34 16.08
N ASN A 680 -16.04 19.61 16.27
CA ASN A 680 -17.34 20.05 16.76
C ASN A 680 -17.58 21.50 16.32
N SER A 681 -18.82 21.85 15.95
CA SER A 681 -19.21 23.22 15.59
C SER A 681 -19.01 24.24 16.73
N SER A 682 -18.99 23.79 17.99
CA SER A 682 -18.70 24.61 19.17
C SER A 682 -17.20 24.79 19.45
N MET A 683 -16.32 24.13 18.67
CA MET A 683 -14.86 24.21 18.83
C MET A 683 -14.19 24.76 17.56
N PRO A 684 -14.36 26.06 17.26
CA PRO A 684 -13.77 26.64 16.07
C PRO A 684 -12.24 26.52 16.09
N GLY A 685 -11.65 26.20 14.93
CA GLY A 685 -10.21 26.02 14.77
C GLY A 685 -9.68 24.65 15.22
N VAL A 686 -10.52 23.70 15.63
CA VAL A 686 -10.11 22.32 15.97
C VAL A 686 -10.62 21.35 14.92
N PHE A 687 -9.71 20.56 14.35
CA PHE A 687 -9.97 19.71 13.19
C PHE A 687 -9.44 18.29 13.38
N THR A 688 -10.08 17.37 12.66
CA THR A 688 -9.47 16.10 12.25
C THR A 688 -8.96 16.26 10.83
N LYS A 689 -7.64 16.29 10.67
CA LYS A 689 -6.93 16.38 9.38
C LYS A 689 -6.63 14.97 8.85
N TYR A 690 -6.83 14.74 7.56
CA TYR A 690 -6.47 13.49 6.89
C TYR A 690 -6.29 13.70 5.39
N ALA A 691 -5.53 12.83 4.71
CA ALA A 691 -5.42 12.86 3.26
C ALA A 691 -6.75 12.41 2.61
N VAL A 692 -7.17 13.08 1.53
CA VAL A 692 -8.43 12.74 0.85
C VAL A 692 -8.37 11.32 0.29
N GLY A 693 -9.35 10.49 0.67
CA GLY A 693 -9.35 9.05 0.40
C GLY A 693 -8.92 8.19 1.60
N GLU A 694 -8.29 8.78 2.61
CA GLU A 694 -7.55 8.05 3.67
C GLU A 694 -8.07 8.30 5.08
N LYS A 695 -9.33 8.72 5.23
CA LYS A 695 -9.94 9.05 6.54
C LYS A 695 -9.86 7.91 7.55
N SER A 696 -9.91 6.65 7.11
CA SER A 696 -9.84 5.47 7.97
C SER A 696 -8.41 5.10 8.40
N LEU A 697 -7.38 5.54 7.66
CA LEU A 697 -5.99 5.10 7.85
C LEU A 697 -5.22 6.01 8.82
N LEU A 698 -5.28 7.32 8.61
CA LEU A 698 -4.55 8.27 9.45
C LEU A 698 -5.33 9.57 9.64
N GLN A 699 -5.99 9.64 10.80
CA GLN A 699 -6.62 10.87 11.31
C GLN A 699 -5.65 11.58 12.23
N LEU A 700 -5.37 12.85 11.94
CA LEU A 700 -4.47 13.71 12.67
C LEU A 700 -5.29 14.77 13.42
N PRO A 701 -5.33 14.73 14.76
CA PRO A 701 -5.89 15.81 15.55
C PRO A 701 -5.06 17.07 15.35
N THR A 702 -5.69 18.13 14.84
CA THR A 702 -5.02 19.37 14.43
C THR A 702 -5.77 20.58 14.99
N VAL A 703 -5.03 21.59 15.43
CA VAL A 703 -5.58 22.85 15.91
C VAL A 703 -4.92 24.04 15.22
N VAL A 704 -5.74 24.98 14.77
CA VAL A 704 -5.30 26.33 14.42
C VAL A 704 -5.16 27.09 15.73
N MET A 705 -3.93 27.31 16.16
CA MET A 705 -3.61 27.94 17.44
C MET A 705 -3.86 29.44 17.42
N ASP A 706 -3.50 30.11 16.33
CA ASP A 706 -3.65 31.56 16.23
C ASP A 706 -3.85 31.99 14.78
N VAL A 707 -4.55 33.10 14.59
CA VAL A 707 -4.80 33.73 13.28
C VAL A 707 -4.63 35.23 13.41
N ARG A 708 -4.17 35.87 12.34
CA ARG A 708 -4.17 37.34 12.23
C ARG A 708 -4.93 37.79 11.01
N SER A 709 -5.75 38.81 11.17
CA SER A 709 -6.55 39.38 10.09
C SER A 709 -5.84 40.58 9.47
N SER A 710 -6.00 40.78 8.16
CA SER A 710 -5.51 42.00 7.51
C SER A 710 -6.31 43.21 7.97
N THR A 711 -5.61 44.30 8.31
CA THR A 711 -6.20 45.62 8.57
C THR A 711 -6.22 46.51 7.32
N LYS A 712 -5.73 46.02 6.17
CA LYS A 712 -5.66 46.76 4.90
C LYS A 712 -6.22 45.91 3.75
N SER A 713 -7.11 46.48 2.94
CA SER A 713 -7.51 45.90 1.65
C SER A 713 -6.47 46.27 0.58
N GLY A 714 -5.66 45.32 0.14
CA GLY A 714 -4.66 45.50 -0.91
C GLY A 714 -4.02 44.16 -1.29
N TYR A 715 -3.56 44.01 -2.55
CA TYR A 715 -3.12 42.74 -3.17
C TYR A 715 -4.22 41.68 -3.39
N GLY A 716 -5.44 42.10 -3.74
CA GLY A 716 -6.54 41.17 -4.05
C GLY A 716 -7.17 40.48 -2.84
N MET A 717 -6.71 40.80 -1.62
CA MET A 717 -7.31 40.34 -0.37
C MET A 717 -8.49 41.21 0.05
N GLN A 718 -9.60 40.58 0.46
CA GLN A 718 -10.70 41.29 1.09
C GLN A 718 -10.34 41.74 2.51
N ALA A 719 -10.83 42.92 2.93
CA ALA A 719 -10.76 43.32 4.32
C ALA A 719 -11.46 42.24 5.16
N SER A 720 -10.75 41.71 6.17
CA SER A 720 -11.07 40.51 6.97
C SER A 720 -10.38 39.20 6.58
N GLU A 721 -9.67 39.02 5.47
CA GLU A 721 -8.94 37.75 5.27
C GLU A 721 -7.81 37.55 6.30
N TYR A 722 -7.47 36.29 6.60
CA TYR A 722 -6.32 35.98 7.45
C TYR A 722 -5.01 36.19 6.67
N THR A 723 -4.07 36.92 7.27
CA THR A 723 -2.72 37.17 6.73
C THR A 723 -1.74 36.08 7.12
N PHE A 724 -1.91 35.50 8.30
CA PHE A 724 -1.15 34.34 8.78
C PHE A 724 -2.03 33.45 9.67
N TRP A 725 -1.68 32.17 9.78
CA TRP A 725 -2.11 31.33 10.89
C TRP A 725 -1.00 30.43 11.40
N VAL A 726 -1.17 29.94 12.63
CA VAL A 726 -0.29 28.98 13.30
C VAL A 726 -1.07 27.69 13.51
N GLU A 727 -0.56 26.57 13.01
CA GLU A 727 -1.18 25.25 13.08
C GLU A 727 -0.29 24.28 13.86
N TYR A 728 -0.92 23.45 14.70
CA TYR A 728 -0.26 22.39 15.44
C TYR A 728 -1.07 21.09 15.38
N THR A 729 -0.38 20.00 15.09
CA THR A 729 -0.90 18.63 15.09
C THR A 729 -0.17 17.85 16.16
N CYS A 730 -0.90 17.07 16.94
CA CYS A 730 -0.29 16.08 17.82
C CYS A 730 -1.13 14.81 17.88
N LYS A 731 -0.51 13.68 17.55
CA LYS A 731 -1.11 12.36 17.72
C LYS A 731 -0.14 11.44 18.45
N PRO A 732 -0.54 10.81 19.56
CA PRO A 732 0.25 9.73 20.14
C PRO A 732 0.36 8.59 19.13
N VAL A 733 1.58 8.26 18.73
CA VAL A 733 1.86 7.10 17.88
C VAL A 733 2.74 6.16 18.71
N PHE A 734 2.36 4.88 18.79
CA PHE A 734 3.11 3.89 19.57
C PHE A 734 3.18 4.16 21.09
N GLY A 735 2.13 4.71 21.70
CA GLY A 735 1.96 4.76 23.16
C GLY A 735 2.87 5.73 23.94
N THR A 736 4.03 6.12 23.41
CA THR A 736 4.98 7.01 24.11
C THR A 736 5.60 8.11 23.24
N PHE A 737 5.43 8.10 21.91
CA PHE A 737 6.02 9.11 21.02
C PHE A 737 4.94 9.89 20.26
N PRO A 738 4.92 11.23 20.34
CA PRO A 738 3.92 12.00 19.64
C PRO A 738 4.41 12.25 18.20
N LEU A 739 3.59 11.93 17.20
CA LEU A 739 3.71 12.58 15.90
C LEU A 739 3.30 14.04 16.10
N GLN A 740 4.26 14.95 15.97
CA GLN A 740 4.06 16.38 16.14
C GLN A 740 4.31 17.09 14.82
N GLU A 741 3.34 17.89 14.38
CA GLU A 741 3.51 18.82 13.26
C GLU A 741 3.30 20.24 13.78
N MET A 742 4.17 21.17 13.40
CA MET A 742 4.04 22.60 13.67
C MET A 742 4.19 23.33 12.34
N ARG A 743 3.22 24.17 11.96
CA ARG A 743 3.24 24.87 10.67
C ARG A 743 2.90 26.33 10.83
N PHE A 744 3.76 27.20 10.30
CA PHE A 744 3.54 28.63 10.20
C PHE A 744 3.32 28.99 8.75
N VAL A 745 2.13 29.50 8.43
CA VAL A 745 1.76 29.81 7.04
C VAL A 745 1.26 31.24 6.94
N SER A 746 1.50 31.87 5.81
CA SER A 746 1.04 33.23 5.52
C SER A 746 0.67 33.42 4.06
N ARG A 747 0.06 34.55 3.74
CA ARG A 747 -0.24 34.94 2.35
C ARG A 747 1.00 35.40 1.58
N GLU A 748 2.12 35.59 2.27
CA GLU A 748 3.36 36.11 1.71
C GLU A 748 4.42 35.01 1.61
N ARG A 749 5.19 35.03 0.52
CA ARG A 749 6.31 34.10 0.32
C ARG A 749 7.40 34.27 1.38
N GLU A 750 7.61 35.51 1.81
CA GLU A 750 8.61 35.88 2.80
C GLU A 750 7.93 36.52 4.00
N LEU A 751 8.26 36.04 5.21
CA LEU A 751 7.79 36.63 6.44
C LEU A 751 8.82 37.61 7.00
N SER A 752 8.34 38.76 7.47
CA SER A 752 9.19 39.62 8.30
C SER A 752 9.63 38.89 9.56
N THR A 753 10.84 39.19 10.04
CA THR A 753 11.37 38.63 11.31
C THR A 753 10.46 38.93 12.49
N THR A 754 9.77 40.08 12.47
CA THR A 754 8.79 40.47 13.48
C THR A 754 7.55 39.58 13.44
N THR A 755 7.01 39.29 12.26
CA THR A 755 5.84 38.40 12.10
C THR A 755 6.18 36.97 12.52
N LEU A 756 7.35 36.46 12.11
CA LEU A 756 7.81 35.13 12.52
C LEU A 756 8.01 35.04 14.04
N ALA A 757 8.59 36.07 14.66
CA ALA A 757 8.73 36.13 16.11
C ALA A 757 7.37 36.16 16.83
N GLN A 758 6.38 36.86 16.26
CA GLN A 758 5.01 36.86 16.77
C GLN A 758 4.38 35.47 16.71
N MET A 759 4.52 34.75 15.59
CA MET A 759 4.00 33.38 15.45
C MET A 759 4.65 32.41 16.45
N LYS A 760 5.98 32.50 16.63
CA LYS A 760 6.69 31.74 17.68
C LYS A 760 6.19 32.09 19.08
N GLN A 761 5.94 33.37 19.35
CA GLN A 761 5.45 33.83 20.65
C GLN A 761 4.01 33.34 20.91
N SER A 762 3.12 33.37 19.92
CA SER A 762 1.78 32.80 20.03
C SER A 762 1.84 31.31 20.37
N ALA A 763 2.72 30.55 19.68
CA ALA A 763 2.91 29.14 19.98
C ALA A 763 3.44 28.88 21.40
N LYS A 764 4.43 29.67 21.83
CA LYS A 764 5.00 29.59 23.19
C LYS A 764 3.96 29.92 24.25
N ASN A 765 3.14 30.96 24.04
CA ASN A 765 2.08 31.36 24.96
C ASN A 765 1.00 30.28 25.11
N ALA A 766 0.73 29.52 24.05
CA ALA A 766 -0.18 28.39 24.08
C ALA A 766 0.42 27.14 24.75
N GLY A 767 1.68 27.17 25.18
CA GLY A 767 2.33 26.06 25.90
C GLY A 767 3.13 25.10 25.02
N ILE A 768 3.41 25.46 23.76
CA ILE A 768 4.31 24.67 22.91
C ILE A 768 5.75 24.78 23.43
N PRO A 769 6.46 23.65 23.65
CA PRO A 769 7.80 23.68 24.21
C PRO A 769 8.78 24.37 23.26
N SER A 770 9.70 25.17 23.82
CA SER A 770 10.71 25.87 23.02
C SER A 770 11.59 24.91 22.22
N SER A 771 11.84 23.70 22.72
CA SER A 771 12.56 22.65 21.99
C SER A 771 11.92 22.26 20.65
N LEU A 772 10.59 22.34 20.51
CA LEU A 772 9.93 22.14 19.23
C LEU A 772 10.07 23.38 18.34
N LEU A 773 9.95 24.59 18.91
CA LEU A 773 10.09 25.84 18.16
C LEU A 773 11.52 26.09 17.64
N ASP A 774 12.52 25.58 18.35
CA ASP A 774 13.92 25.67 17.96
C ASP A 774 14.23 24.75 16.77
N ARG A 775 13.40 23.74 16.52
CA ARG A 775 13.49 22.82 15.38
C ARG A 775 12.81 23.34 14.11
N LEU A 776 12.10 24.47 14.17
CA LEU A 776 11.40 25.03 13.01
C LEU A 776 12.38 25.27 11.86
N LYS A 777 12.17 24.56 10.75
CA LYS A 777 12.87 24.79 9.49
C LYS A 777 12.18 25.93 8.74
N LEU A 778 12.95 26.92 8.31
CA LEU A 778 12.45 28.00 7.47
C LEU A 778 12.38 27.57 6.01
N VAL A 779 11.32 27.97 5.31
CA VAL A 779 11.15 27.71 3.88
C VAL A 779 11.63 28.91 3.08
N ASP A 780 12.63 28.69 2.24
CA ASP A 780 13.18 29.71 1.34
C ASP A 780 12.40 29.73 0.02
N HIS A 781 11.35 30.57 -0.04
CA HIS A 781 10.51 30.72 -1.22
C HIS A 781 11.16 31.52 -2.36
N SER A 782 12.30 32.17 -2.13
CA SER A 782 13.00 32.94 -3.16
C SER A 782 13.53 32.05 -4.29
N LYS A 783 13.75 30.76 -3.99
CA LYS A 783 14.21 29.72 -4.93
C LYS A 783 13.06 29.01 -5.65
N CYS A 784 11.82 29.36 -5.34
CA CYS A 784 10.63 28.68 -5.84
C CYS A 784 10.09 29.38 -7.08
N ARG A 785 10.35 28.76 -8.24
CA ARG A 785 9.77 29.14 -9.53
C ARG A 785 8.32 28.71 -9.64
#